data_AF-A0A660ZPX2-F1
#
_entry.id   AF-A0A660ZPX2-F1
#
_cell.length_a   1.000
_cell.length_b   1.000
_cell.length_c   1.000
_cell.angle_alpha   90.00
_cell.angle_beta   90.00
_cell.angle_gamma   90.00
#
_symmetry.space_group_name_H-M   'P 1'
#
loop_
_entity.id
_entity.type
_entity.pdbx_description
1 polymer ?
#
loop_
_entity_poly.entity_id
_entity_poly.type
_entity_poly.pdbx_seq_one_letter_code
_entity_poly.pdbx_strand_id
1 'polypeptide(L)'
;MLKEVRVPLDFFYSPAWSPSGKKIVFVGVEDGQTDLYLYDLDKNSFVNLTNDPEDEQGPAWFPDGERIAYSRHPIEIVQPYFKEDSLGVKRLVGVDYKNKDNVKMHDSDIWLVDIESGVKKMLLATPGNDNDPVVMPDGKEIIFTSDENGISNLYRGIVETGSYYRFTDVLGGIFSPSYSSKADRLVFSAFNSAGFDIYVMYDFSEKSRRSYSTGGPKLAAASSERKRHIGPEVVSEDEIAGTHDDKVFEGGKASEKDKAKILRPWTNQPSEAEGAVVRSDTSRSEGRRTERFGTAGAAGVASDTVRSKENIPKRSRTVGGSKAPDSGSRRKGLLRPDFGLENAPDVVVNEDSEEEINPDTLKAIRDRMRKQVGTIQPYHVKFAPDYVGNGAGLFYSTGFGFGLMNQIAFSDLLGDHHLYIMFNLYRSIEDSDIMVTYYYLKKRIDYAFGVFQYKNYLNSRVSSIGESFFDYRFFTERNYGAYGLISFPFSTFTRMDLEMEGFVSERKFFYYAVEDETGSLNFFPGEKSRRRLIQPTLSFVHDSALFNSLGPVIGSRWMVSISKALSFSGSDVSRSTAFVDYRKYFPLFYRNYLALRAIGAVSTGEDRRYFFLGGPLTMRGYDYLQLSGPRMLLFNAEYRFPLIDAIIFGWPGRWGFRNIGGTFFLDSGSVWGEGSYLDPVPSLVKPRVISGLKFYSDFGVGFYMNFGYLILNFQIGWPTDFSRTGDPVFHFFLGPMF
;
A
#
# COMPACT_ATOMS: atom_id res chain seq x y z
N MET A 1 33.59 -10.07 40.64
CA MET A 1 34.75 -10.29 39.73
C MET A 1 34.22 -10.40 38.32
N LEU A 2 34.76 -9.63 37.39
CA LEU A 2 34.48 -9.69 35.95
C LEU A 2 35.46 -10.66 35.30
N LYS A 3 35.00 -11.53 34.39
CA LYS A 3 35.87 -12.36 33.54
C LYS A 3 35.67 -11.94 32.10
N GLU A 4 36.76 -11.70 31.38
CA GLU A 4 36.77 -11.39 29.95
C GLU A 4 37.01 -12.69 29.17
N VAL A 5 36.20 -12.94 28.14
CA VAL A 5 36.38 -14.02 27.17
C VAL A 5 36.70 -13.36 25.83
N ARG A 6 37.83 -13.74 25.22
CA ARG A 6 38.24 -13.23 23.90
C ARG A 6 37.91 -14.26 22.83
N VAL A 7 37.29 -13.80 21.75
CA VAL A 7 36.92 -14.60 20.58
C VAL A 7 37.49 -13.93 19.32
N PRO A 8 37.91 -14.72 18.31
CA PRO A 8 38.55 -14.19 17.11
C PRO A 8 37.50 -13.77 16.06
N LEU A 9 36.68 -12.78 16.38
CA LEU A 9 35.60 -12.28 15.52
C LEU A 9 35.70 -10.76 15.36
N ASP A 10 35.21 -10.22 14.25
CA ASP A 10 35.22 -8.77 13.98
C ASP A 10 34.34 -8.02 14.98
N PHE A 11 33.14 -8.54 15.23
CA PHE A 11 32.27 -8.16 16.33
C PHE A 11 31.24 -9.26 16.61
N PHE A 12 30.54 -9.16 17.74
CA PHE A 12 29.50 -10.11 18.13
C PHE A 12 28.39 -9.43 18.94
N TYR A 13 27.19 -9.99 18.92
CA TYR A 13 26.02 -9.44 19.61
C TYR A 13 25.00 -10.54 19.98
N SER A 14 23.94 -10.15 20.71
CA SER A 14 22.84 -11.02 21.14
C SER A 14 23.25 -12.32 21.85
N PRO A 15 24.04 -12.27 22.94
CA PRO A 15 24.38 -13.48 23.70
C PRO A 15 23.18 -14.05 24.47
N ALA A 16 23.05 -15.37 24.47
CA ALA A 16 22.02 -16.12 25.20
C ALA A 16 22.62 -17.28 26.00
N TRP A 17 22.21 -17.38 27.27
CA TRP A 17 22.64 -18.44 28.18
C TRP A 17 21.94 -19.76 27.90
N SER A 18 22.68 -20.87 27.94
CA SER A 18 22.07 -22.20 27.99
C SER A 18 21.24 -22.39 29.26
N PRO A 19 20.23 -23.27 29.28
CA PRO A 19 19.44 -23.54 30.48
C PRO A 19 20.28 -23.99 31.68
N SER A 20 21.40 -24.67 31.41
CA SER A 20 22.37 -25.11 32.41
C SER A 20 23.30 -24.00 32.93
N GLY A 21 23.34 -22.83 32.28
CA GLY A 21 24.25 -21.73 32.61
C GLY A 21 25.74 -22.00 32.32
N LYS A 22 26.05 -23.05 31.56
CA LYS A 22 27.43 -23.48 31.25
C LYS A 22 27.91 -23.07 29.86
N LYS A 23 26.97 -22.80 28.96
CA LYS A 23 27.26 -22.43 27.57
C LYS A 23 26.61 -21.10 27.24
N ILE A 24 27.20 -20.39 26.31
CA ILE A 24 26.68 -19.13 25.75
C ILE A 24 26.64 -19.30 24.24
N VAL A 25 25.48 -19.05 23.64
CA VAL A 25 25.38 -18.87 22.18
C VAL A 25 25.30 -17.38 21.88
N PHE A 26 25.87 -16.93 20.77
CA PHE A 26 25.79 -15.54 20.33
C PHE A 26 25.95 -15.46 18.82
N VAL A 27 25.58 -14.31 18.23
CA VAL A 27 25.84 -14.02 16.82
C VAL A 27 27.23 -13.43 16.70
N GLY A 28 28.06 -14.01 15.85
CA GLY A 28 29.41 -13.54 15.55
C GLY A 28 29.50 -13.11 14.09
N VAL A 29 30.31 -12.08 13.84
CA VAL A 29 30.57 -11.58 12.48
C VAL A 29 32.01 -11.80 12.10
N GLU A 30 32.20 -12.43 10.95
CA GLU A 30 33.50 -12.67 10.31
C GLU A 30 33.34 -12.32 8.81
N ASP A 31 34.18 -11.42 8.30
CA ASP A 31 34.14 -10.98 6.89
C ASP A 31 32.78 -10.43 6.41
N GLY A 32 31.99 -9.89 7.34
CA GLY A 32 30.67 -9.32 7.09
C GLY A 32 29.51 -10.31 7.06
N GLN A 33 29.78 -11.60 7.30
CA GLN A 33 28.78 -12.65 7.43
C GLN A 33 28.44 -12.92 8.90
N THR A 34 27.17 -13.17 9.20
CA THR A 34 26.70 -13.52 10.56
C THR A 34 26.49 -15.01 10.74
N ASP A 35 27.18 -15.62 11.71
CA ASP A 35 26.99 -17.00 12.14
C ASP A 35 26.66 -17.08 13.64
N LEU A 36 26.11 -18.21 14.08
CA LEU A 36 25.98 -18.57 15.48
C LEU A 36 27.24 -19.24 16.01
N TYR A 37 27.72 -18.74 17.14
CA TYR A 37 28.87 -19.29 17.84
C TYR A 37 28.48 -19.77 19.23
N LEU A 38 29.09 -20.88 19.66
CA LEU A 38 28.92 -21.47 20.97
C LEU A 38 30.22 -21.37 21.77
N TYR A 39 30.12 -20.85 22.98
CA TYR A 39 31.19 -20.86 23.97
C TYR A 39 30.81 -21.73 25.17
N ASP A 40 31.61 -22.74 25.47
CA ASP A 40 31.49 -23.58 26.67
C ASP A 40 32.44 -23.05 27.75
N LEU A 41 31.88 -22.60 28.88
CA LEU A 41 32.65 -21.98 29.97
C LEU A 41 33.46 -23.00 30.78
N ASP A 42 32.99 -24.24 30.87
CA ASP A 42 33.66 -25.29 31.64
C ASP A 42 34.84 -25.87 30.84
N LYS A 43 34.66 -26.05 29.53
CA LYS A 43 35.67 -26.60 28.63
C LYS A 43 36.59 -25.56 28.02
N ASN A 44 36.24 -24.28 28.15
CA ASN A 44 36.93 -23.16 27.49
C ASN A 44 37.04 -23.40 25.96
N SER A 45 35.94 -23.86 25.36
CA SER A 45 35.88 -24.21 23.92
C SER A 45 34.94 -23.27 23.17
N PHE A 46 35.36 -22.88 21.97
CA PHE A 46 34.65 -21.98 21.06
C PHE A 46 34.42 -22.69 19.72
N VAL A 47 33.18 -22.71 19.24
CA VAL A 47 32.77 -23.43 18.02
C VAL A 47 31.81 -22.57 17.20
N ASN A 48 32.01 -22.50 15.88
CA ASN A 48 31.01 -21.99 14.95
C ASN A 48 29.95 -23.08 14.68
N LEU A 49 28.69 -22.80 15.01
CA LEU A 49 27.56 -23.72 14.84
C LEU A 49 26.94 -23.63 13.44
N THR A 50 27.00 -22.47 12.79
CA THR A 50 26.26 -22.24 11.54
C THR A 50 27.07 -21.93 10.31
N ASN A 51 28.41 -22.02 10.31
CA ASN A 51 29.32 -21.87 9.16
C ASN A 51 28.78 -22.30 7.77
N ASP A 52 27.96 -21.46 7.16
CA ASP A 52 27.38 -21.64 5.85
C ASP A 52 27.06 -20.27 5.24
N PRO A 53 26.85 -20.15 3.92
CA PRO A 53 26.64 -18.86 3.25
C PRO A 53 25.30 -18.19 3.56
N GLU A 54 24.68 -18.36 4.71
CA GLU A 54 23.47 -17.64 5.10
C GLU A 54 23.77 -16.75 6.33
N ASP A 55 22.87 -15.83 6.66
CA ASP A 55 23.05 -14.90 7.78
C ASP A 55 22.12 -15.30 8.93
N GLU A 56 22.67 -15.55 10.12
CA GLU A 56 21.89 -15.97 11.29
C GLU A 56 21.77 -14.91 12.39
N GLN A 57 20.57 -14.80 12.97
CA GLN A 57 20.28 -13.86 14.06
C GLN A 57 19.32 -14.42 15.11
N GLY A 58 19.30 -13.76 16.27
CA GLY A 58 18.33 -14.00 17.36
C GLY A 58 18.34 -15.44 17.90
N PRO A 59 19.46 -15.98 18.41
CA PRO A 59 19.49 -17.35 18.90
C PRO A 59 18.70 -17.51 20.20
N ALA A 60 17.94 -18.61 20.31
CA ALA A 60 17.17 -18.98 21.48
C ALA A 60 17.30 -20.45 21.83
N TRP A 61 17.65 -20.73 23.09
CA TRP A 61 17.83 -22.09 23.59
C TRP A 61 16.51 -22.83 23.79
N PHE A 62 16.49 -24.10 23.41
CA PHE A 62 15.49 -25.04 23.90
C PHE A 62 15.76 -25.40 25.37
N PRO A 63 14.72 -25.76 26.14
CA PRO A 63 14.87 -26.18 27.54
C PRO A 63 15.78 -27.39 27.77
N ASP A 64 15.97 -28.24 26.74
CA ASP A 64 16.88 -29.38 26.79
C ASP A 64 18.36 -28.99 26.83
N GLY A 65 18.73 -27.77 26.39
CA GLY A 65 20.11 -27.33 26.31
C GLY A 65 20.94 -28.03 25.21
N GLU A 66 20.26 -28.70 24.28
CA GLU A 66 20.85 -29.42 23.13
C GLU A 66 20.48 -28.75 21.81
N ARG A 67 19.35 -28.03 21.77
CA ARG A 67 18.84 -27.39 20.54
C ARG A 67 18.77 -25.88 20.68
N ILE A 68 18.96 -25.19 19.55
CA ILE A 68 18.90 -23.73 19.44
C ILE A 68 18.00 -23.37 18.25
N ALA A 69 16.99 -22.54 18.49
CA ALA A 69 16.22 -21.87 17.45
C ALA A 69 16.89 -20.55 17.05
N TYR A 70 16.77 -20.14 15.79
CA TYR A 70 17.33 -18.89 15.28
C TYR A 70 16.62 -18.44 14.01
N SER A 71 16.77 -17.16 13.67
CA SER A 71 16.30 -16.59 12.40
C SER A 71 17.40 -16.76 11.36
N ARG A 72 17.07 -17.34 10.21
CA ARG A 72 18.02 -17.54 9.11
C ARG A 72 17.61 -16.69 7.92
N HIS A 73 18.51 -15.83 7.49
CA HIS A 73 18.36 -14.97 6.33
C HIS A 73 19.15 -15.61 5.18
N PRO A 74 18.48 -16.17 4.17
CA PRO A 74 19.21 -16.73 3.05
C PRO A 74 20.02 -15.62 2.36
N ILE A 75 21.29 -15.86 2.04
CA ILE A 75 22.05 -14.91 1.20
C ILE A 75 21.41 -14.89 -0.20
N GLU A 76 21.16 -13.68 -0.71
CA GLU A 76 20.87 -13.45 -2.12
C GLU A 76 22.04 -13.97 -2.96
N ILE A 77 22.00 -15.22 -3.42
CA ILE A 77 22.78 -15.61 -4.60
C ILE A 77 21.97 -15.23 -5.85
N VAL A 78 21.73 -13.93 -5.98
CA VAL A 78 21.60 -13.34 -7.30
C VAL A 78 23.02 -13.32 -7.85
N GLN A 79 23.40 -14.29 -8.71
CA GLN A 79 24.67 -14.15 -9.41
C GLN A 79 24.52 -13.06 -10.48
N PRO A 80 25.11 -11.86 -10.30
CA PRO A 80 25.25 -10.92 -11.40
C PRO A 80 26.07 -11.58 -12.51
N TYR A 81 25.50 -11.71 -13.70
CA TYR A 81 26.30 -12.13 -14.85
C TYR A 81 26.94 -10.88 -15.47
N PHE A 82 28.26 -10.92 -15.54
CA PHE A 82 29.06 -9.89 -16.17
C PHE A 82 29.47 -10.35 -17.56
N LYS A 83 29.38 -9.45 -18.54
CA LYS A 83 29.94 -9.67 -19.88
C LYS A 83 30.98 -8.61 -20.14
N GLU A 84 32.08 -9.04 -20.73
CA GLU A 84 33.13 -8.15 -21.19
C GLU A 84 32.62 -7.36 -22.40
N ASP A 85 32.70 -6.03 -22.31
CA ASP A 85 32.35 -5.16 -23.42
C ASP A 85 33.45 -5.17 -24.50
N SER A 86 33.23 -4.44 -25.60
CA SER A 86 34.21 -4.34 -26.70
C SER A 86 35.51 -3.61 -26.31
N LEU A 87 35.63 -3.14 -25.08
CA LEU A 87 36.80 -2.43 -24.53
C LEU A 87 37.51 -3.26 -23.44
N GLY A 88 37.11 -4.52 -23.21
CA GLY A 88 37.74 -5.40 -22.24
C GLY A 88 37.24 -5.21 -20.80
N VAL A 89 36.16 -4.45 -20.58
CA VAL A 89 35.64 -4.16 -19.25
C VAL A 89 34.46 -5.08 -18.94
N LYS A 90 34.55 -5.86 -17.85
CA LYS A 90 33.42 -6.64 -17.34
C LYS A 90 32.32 -5.71 -16.83
N ARG A 91 31.18 -5.68 -17.52
CA ARG A 91 30.00 -4.90 -17.12
C ARG A 91 28.85 -5.81 -16.70
N LEU A 92 28.07 -5.36 -15.73
CA LEU A 92 26.86 -6.05 -15.31
C LEU A 92 25.85 -6.05 -16.47
N VAL A 93 25.44 -7.23 -16.94
CA VAL A 93 24.51 -7.34 -18.08
C VAL A 93 23.14 -7.88 -17.66
N GLY A 94 23.03 -8.43 -16.46
CA GLY A 94 21.75 -8.73 -15.85
C GLY A 94 21.85 -9.74 -14.72
N VAL A 95 20.67 -10.13 -14.26
CA VAL A 95 20.44 -11.15 -13.25
C VAL A 95 19.71 -12.31 -13.94
N ASP A 96 20.14 -13.55 -13.72
CA ASP A 96 19.46 -14.72 -14.28
C ASP A 96 18.22 -15.09 -13.47
N TYR A 97 17.08 -14.49 -13.84
CA TYR A 97 15.77 -14.80 -13.27
C TYR A 97 15.17 -16.15 -13.74
N LYS A 98 15.84 -16.92 -14.61
CA LYS A 98 15.26 -18.15 -15.20
C LYS A 98 15.30 -19.35 -14.28
N ASN A 99 16.19 -19.36 -13.29
CA ASN A 99 16.19 -20.41 -12.28
C ASN A 99 15.16 -20.05 -11.20
N LYS A 100 13.94 -20.56 -11.33
CA LYS A 100 12.82 -20.28 -10.39
C LYS A 100 13.12 -20.71 -8.95
N ASP A 101 14.09 -21.61 -8.76
CA ASP A 101 14.56 -22.03 -7.44
C ASP A 101 15.54 -21.02 -6.79
N ASN A 102 16.06 -20.04 -7.55
CA ASN A 102 17.03 -19.04 -7.10
C ASN A 102 16.45 -17.62 -6.89
N VAL A 103 15.14 -17.43 -7.11
CA VAL A 103 14.48 -16.14 -6.87
C VAL A 103 13.28 -16.39 -5.97
N LYS A 104 13.55 -16.69 -4.70
CA LYS A 104 12.61 -16.36 -3.64
C LYS A 104 12.95 -14.94 -3.20
N MET A 105 12.01 -14.01 -3.37
CA MET A 105 12.09 -12.77 -2.60
C MET A 105 12.09 -13.18 -1.13
N HIS A 106 13.11 -12.71 -0.41
CA HIS A 106 13.55 -13.23 0.88
C HIS A 106 12.52 -12.94 1.98
N ASP A 107 12.22 -14.00 2.74
CA ASP A 107 11.61 -13.95 4.06
C ASP A 107 12.61 -14.66 4.99
N SER A 108 12.99 -14.05 6.12
CA SER A 108 13.74 -14.77 7.16
C SER A 108 12.86 -15.87 7.74
N ASP A 109 13.41 -17.07 7.96
CA ASP A 109 12.65 -18.20 8.50
C ASP A 109 13.22 -18.62 9.86
N ILE A 110 12.40 -19.29 10.68
CA ILE A 110 12.87 -19.86 11.94
C ILE A 110 13.47 -21.24 11.69
N TRP A 111 14.76 -21.38 12.01
CA TRP A 111 15.53 -22.61 11.92
C TRP A 111 15.90 -23.15 13.30
N LEU A 112 16.29 -24.41 13.32
CA LEU A 112 16.78 -25.13 14.49
C LEU A 112 18.13 -25.78 14.17
N VAL A 113 19.08 -25.67 15.09
CA VAL A 113 20.35 -26.42 15.08
C VAL A 113 20.46 -27.27 16.33
N ASP A 114 20.84 -28.54 16.14
CA ASP A 114 21.23 -29.46 17.20
C ASP A 114 22.75 -29.35 17.42
N ILE A 115 23.17 -29.02 18.64
CA ILE A 115 24.57 -28.65 18.91
C ILE A 115 25.52 -29.85 18.94
N GLU A 116 25.02 -31.07 19.13
CA GLU A 116 25.86 -32.27 19.18
C GLU A 116 26.07 -32.85 17.79
N SER A 117 24.98 -32.98 17.02
CA SER A 117 25.00 -33.54 15.67
C SER A 117 25.34 -32.52 14.59
N GLY A 118 25.19 -31.22 14.88
CA GLY A 118 25.31 -30.13 13.90
C GLY A 118 24.16 -30.08 12.88
N VAL A 119 23.10 -30.88 13.08
CA VAL A 119 21.97 -30.96 12.14
C VAL A 119 21.16 -29.67 12.22
N LYS A 120 21.06 -28.97 11.08
CA LYS A 120 20.21 -27.80 10.89
C LYS A 120 18.93 -28.19 10.16
N LYS A 121 17.77 -27.72 10.62
CA LYS A 121 16.50 -27.90 9.92
C LYS A 121 15.62 -26.66 10.05
N MET A 122 14.86 -26.36 9.00
CA MET A 122 13.79 -25.37 9.07
C MET A 122 12.76 -25.85 10.09
N LEU A 123 12.43 -24.99 11.04
CA LEU A 123 11.46 -25.26 12.09
C LEU A 123 10.09 -24.70 11.71
N LEU A 124 10.06 -23.46 11.23
CA LEU A 124 8.84 -22.74 10.91
C LEU A 124 9.12 -21.66 9.85
N ALA A 125 8.14 -21.41 9.00
CA ALA A 125 8.19 -20.40 7.94
C ALA A 125 6.80 -19.78 7.74
N THR A 126 6.72 -18.46 7.81
CA THR A 126 5.57 -17.68 7.35
C THR A 126 5.83 -17.09 5.96
N PRO A 127 4.83 -16.47 5.30
CA PRO A 127 5.04 -15.67 4.09
C PRO A 127 5.73 -14.31 4.31
N GLY A 128 6.28 -14.03 5.50
CA GLY A 128 7.01 -12.81 5.83
C GLY A 128 8.26 -13.11 6.66
N ASN A 129 9.00 -12.08 7.04
CA ASN A 129 10.24 -12.15 7.80
C ASN A 129 10.00 -12.59 9.25
N ASP A 130 10.28 -13.84 9.53
CA ASP A 130 10.25 -14.43 10.86
C ASP A 130 11.56 -14.14 11.61
N ASN A 131 11.43 -13.46 12.75
CA ASN A 131 12.55 -12.94 13.53
C ASN A 131 12.35 -13.16 15.04
N ASP A 132 13.42 -12.98 15.80
CA ASP A 132 13.44 -13.00 17.28
C ASP A 132 12.72 -14.21 17.90
N PRO A 133 13.10 -15.46 17.58
CA PRO A 133 12.50 -16.63 18.18
C PRO A 133 12.77 -16.69 19.69
N VAL A 134 11.79 -17.21 20.44
CA VAL A 134 11.83 -17.41 21.88
C VAL A 134 11.13 -18.74 22.18
N VAL A 135 11.91 -19.75 22.58
CA VAL A 135 11.37 -21.07 22.89
C VAL A 135 10.64 -21.03 24.23
N MET A 136 9.42 -21.58 24.27
CA MET A 136 8.66 -21.66 25.50
C MET A 136 9.23 -22.73 26.44
N PRO A 137 9.02 -22.62 27.77
CA PRO A 137 9.62 -23.54 28.75
C PRO A 137 9.21 -25.00 28.65
N ASP A 138 8.13 -25.32 27.93
CA ASP A 138 7.75 -26.70 27.63
C ASP A 138 8.52 -27.30 26.43
N GLY A 139 9.23 -26.47 25.67
CA GLY A 139 9.96 -26.84 24.45
C GLY A 139 9.08 -27.27 23.29
N LYS A 140 7.75 -27.13 23.41
CA LYS A 140 6.77 -27.55 22.40
C LYS A 140 6.29 -26.40 21.54
N GLU A 141 6.46 -25.17 22.02
CA GLU A 141 6.00 -23.97 21.35
C GLU A 141 7.11 -22.91 21.30
N ILE A 142 7.00 -22.03 20.31
CA ILE A 142 7.95 -20.94 20.09
C ILE A 142 7.21 -19.65 19.80
N ILE A 143 7.66 -18.55 20.39
CA ILE A 143 7.18 -17.21 20.09
C ILE A 143 8.19 -16.55 19.17
N PHE A 144 7.71 -15.86 18.15
CA PHE A 144 8.56 -15.15 17.21
C PHE A 144 7.80 -13.93 16.71
N THR A 145 8.53 -13.03 16.08
CA THR A 145 7.95 -11.89 15.37
C THR A 145 7.87 -12.20 13.88
N SER A 146 6.80 -11.80 13.22
CA SER A 146 6.68 -11.93 11.76
C SER A 146 5.93 -10.75 11.17
N ASP A 147 6.36 -10.31 9.99
CA ASP A 147 5.72 -9.26 9.20
C ASP A 147 4.88 -9.82 8.02
N GLU A 148 4.31 -11.03 8.15
CA GLU A 148 3.43 -11.66 7.13
C GLU A 148 2.35 -10.71 6.55
N ASN A 149 1.87 -9.75 7.33
CA ASN A 149 0.89 -8.73 6.91
C ASN A 149 1.50 -7.35 6.58
N GLY A 150 2.83 -7.25 6.49
CA GLY A 150 3.62 -6.03 6.32
C GLY A 150 3.97 -5.30 7.62
N ILE A 151 3.52 -5.78 8.79
CA ILE A 151 3.78 -5.16 10.09
C ILE A 151 4.20 -6.25 11.08
N SER A 152 5.38 -6.09 11.70
CA SER A 152 5.91 -7.06 12.67
C SER A 152 4.93 -7.30 13.83
N ASN A 153 4.45 -8.54 13.98
CA ASN A 153 3.50 -8.95 15.01
C ASN A 153 4.03 -10.15 15.78
N LEU A 154 3.48 -10.44 16.96
CA LEU A 154 3.80 -11.67 17.69
C LEU A 154 3.05 -12.85 17.08
N TYR A 155 3.78 -13.94 16.88
CA TYR A 155 3.29 -15.22 16.42
C TYR A 155 3.68 -16.31 17.40
N ARG A 156 2.89 -17.38 17.40
CA ARG A 156 3.11 -18.57 18.22
C ARG A 156 3.11 -19.81 17.33
N GLY A 157 4.24 -20.49 17.31
CA GLY A 157 4.50 -21.70 16.54
C GLY A 157 4.47 -22.95 17.39
N ILE A 158 4.06 -24.06 16.79
CA ILE A 158 4.08 -25.41 17.36
C ILE A 158 5.30 -26.14 16.78
N VAL A 159 6.26 -26.49 17.64
CA VAL A 159 7.56 -27.07 17.26
C VAL A 159 7.41 -28.42 16.56
N GLU A 160 6.46 -29.24 17.00
CA GLU A 160 6.26 -30.60 16.45
C GLU A 160 5.71 -30.58 15.03
N THR A 161 4.76 -29.68 14.75
CA THR A 161 4.02 -29.66 13.47
C THR A 161 4.49 -28.56 12.52
N GLY A 162 5.28 -27.59 12.99
CA GLY A 162 5.64 -26.38 12.24
C GLY A 162 4.44 -25.45 11.96
N SER A 163 3.29 -25.70 12.60
CA SER A 163 2.09 -24.86 12.44
C SER A 163 2.22 -23.62 13.32
N TYR A 164 1.76 -22.46 12.85
CA TYR A 164 1.74 -21.23 13.64
C TYR A 164 0.37 -20.58 13.64
N TYR A 165 0.23 -19.59 14.50
CA TYR A 165 -0.86 -18.65 14.47
C TYR A 165 -0.39 -17.27 14.93
N ARG A 166 -0.98 -16.23 14.35
CA ARG A 166 -0.77 -14.84 14.75
C ARG A 166 -1.40 -14.60 16.12
N PHE A 167 -0.66 -13.99 17.04
CA PHE A 167 -1.08 -13.69 18.40
C PHE A 167 -1.55 -12.24 18.58
N THR A 168 -0.90 -11.27 17.92
CA THR A 168 -1.28 -9.84 17.91
C THR A 168 -1.57 -9.33 16.50
N ASP A 169 -2.30 -8.22 16.37
CA ASP A 169 -2.53 -7.56 15.07
C ASP A 169 -2.38 -6.03 15.18
N VAL A 170 -1.20 -5.59 15.64
CA VAL A 170 -0.91 -4.17 15.90
C VAL A 170 -0.61 -3.41 14.61
N LEU A 171 -0.83 -2.09 14.65
CA LEU A 171 -0.53 -1.18 13.53
C LEU A 171 0.90 -0.60 13.56
N GLY A 172 1.54 -0.53 14.75
CA GLY A 172 2.88 0.06 14.93
C GLY A 172 4.03 -0.96 14.94
N GLY A 173 3.72 -2.22 15.21
CA GLY A 173 4.68 -3.32 15.26
C GLY A 173 5.16 -3.69 16.66
N ILE A 174 5.51 -4.97 16.85
CA ILE A 174 6.10 -5.56 18.06
C ILE A 174 7.45 -6.20 17.72
N PHE A 175 8.40 -6.07 18.64
CA PHE A 175 9.81 -6.44 18.45
C PHE A 175 10.43 -7.01 19.73
N SER A 176 11.46 -7.84 19.57
CA SER A 176 12.30 -8.35 20.66
C SER A 176 11.53 -8.97 21.83
N PRO A 177 10.66 -9.98 21.58
CA PRO A 177 10.03 -10.74 22.64
C PRO A 177 11.07 -11.43 23.54
N SER A 178 10.73 -11.62 24.81
CA SER A 178 11.52 -12.41 25.76
C SER A 178 10.61 -13.03 26.81
N TYR A 179 10.83 -14.32 27.11
CA TYR A 179 10.02 -15.05 28.08
C TYR A 179 10.70 -15.07 29.45
N SER A 180 9.91 -14.87 30.50
CA SER A 180 10.40 -14.94 31.88
C SER A 180 10.95 -16.32 32.21
N SER A 181 12.05 -16.37 32.97
CA SER A 181 12.64 -17.62 33.47
C SER A 181 11.70 -18.43 34.37
N LYS A 182 10.68 -17.80 34.96
CA LYS A 182 9.63 -18.46 35.74
C LYS A 182 8.49 -19.03 34.89
N ALA A 183 8.58 -18.87 33.58
CA ALA A 183 7.61 -19.31 32.61
C ALA A 183 6.21 -18.65 32.68
N ASP A 184 6.09 -17.48 33.32
CA ASP A 184 4.81 -16.90 33.74
C ASP A 184 4.41 -15.60 33.01
N ARG A 185 5.31 -15.01 32.22
CA ARG A 185 5.08 -13.72 31.55
C ARG A 185 6.00 -13.55 30.34
N LEU A 186 5.50 -12.85 29.32
CA LEU A 186 6.24 -12.42 28.15
C LEU A 186 6.51 -10.91 28.25
N VAL A 187 7.72 -10.47 27.93
CA VAL A 187 8.04 -9.05 27.72
C VAL A 187 8.35 -8.82 26.25
N PHE A 188 7.98 -7.67 25.71
CA PHE A 188 8.30 -7.26 24.34
C PHE A 188 8.34 -5.74 24.24
N SER A 189 8.98 -5.23 23.19
CA SER A 189 8.89 -3.82 22.82
C SER A 189 7.84 -3.63 21.74
N ALA A 190 7.09 -2.53 21.78
CA ALA A 190 6.13 -2.21 20.72
C ALA A 190 6.16 -0.71 20.43
N PHE A 191 5.94 -0.38 19.16
CA PHE A 191 5.75 1.01 18.75
C PHE A 191 4.28 1.39 18.94
N ASN A 192 4.03 2.34 19.84
CA ASN A 192 2.69 2.82 20.19
C ASN A 192 2.79 4.31 20.54
N SER A 193 1.76 5.10 20.22
CA SER A 193 1.71 6.53 20.60
C SER A 193 2.94 7.33 20.13
N ALA A 194 3.44 7.01 18.93
CA ALA A 194 4.63 7.60 18.31
C ALA A 194 5.98 7.35 19.01
N GLY A 195 6.10 6.28 19.82
CA GLY A 195 7.35 5.88 20.46
C GLY A 195 7.42 4.38 20.77
N PHE A 196 8.60 3.91 21.20
CA PHE A 196 8.80 2.54 21.67
C PHE A 196 8.60 2.46 23.18
N ASP A 197 7.78 1.52 23.63
CA ASP A 197 7.56 1.18 25.03
C ASP A 197 7.79 -0.32 25.29
N ILE A 198 8.04 -0.67 26.55
CA ILE A 198 8.18 -2.06 27.00
C ILE A 198 6.85 -2.52 27.61
N TYR A 199 6.37 -3.67 27.15
CA TYR A 199 5.12 -4.28 27.58
C TYR A 199 5.36 -5.63 28.24
N VAL A 200 4.66 -5.89 29.34
CA VAL A 200 4.69 -7.19 30.04
C VAL A 200 3.30 -7.81 29.98
N MET A 201 3.22 -9.01 29.42
CA MET A 201 2.00 -9.80 29.30
C MET A 201 2.04 -10.96 30.29
N TYR A 202 1.05 -11.00 31.19
CA TYR A 202 0.94 -11.98 32.28
C TYR A 202 0.03 -13.16 31.96
N ASP A 203 -0.89 -13.01 31.01
CA ASP A 203 -1.73 -14.10 30.54
C ASP A 203 -1.43 -14.36 29.06
N PHE A 204 -0.78 -15.49 28.82
CA PHE A 204 -0.39 -15.97 27.50
C PHE A 204 -0.95 -17.39 27.22
N SER A 205 -1.87 -17.82 28.07
CA SER A 205 -2.43 -19.18 28.04
C SER A 205 -3.50 -19.35 26.96
N GLU A 206 -4.17 -18.26 26.56
CA GLU A 206 -5.12 -18.30 25.46
C GLU A 206 -4.41 -18.56 24.12
N LYS A 207 -4.75 -19.68 23.47
CA LYS A 207 -4.41 -19.92 22.06
C LYS A 207 -4.99 -18.77 21.23
N SER A 208 -4.28 -18.29 20.21
CA SER A 208 -4.74 -17.09 19.52
C SER A 208 -6.17 -17.22 19.01
N ARG A 209 -6.91 -16.13 19.15
CA ARG A 209 -8.34 -16.06 18.85
C ARG A 209 -8.63 -16.01 17.34
N ARG A 210 -7.58 -15.95 16.52
CA ARG A 210 -7.56 -15.95 15.05
C ARG A 210 -6.66 -17.09 14.57
N SER A 211 -7.15 -18.32 14.66
CA SER A 211 -6.47 -19.46 14.05
C SER A 211 -6.66 -19.40 12.54
N TYR A 212 -5.69 -18.83 11.83
CA TYR A 212 -5.47 -19.20 10.44
C TYR A 212 -4.58 -20.44 10.48
N SER A 213 -5.11 -21.59 10.10
CA SER A 213 -4.22 -22.59 9.54
C SER A 213 -3.83 -22.06 8.17
N THR A 214 -2.81 -21.22 8.12
CA THR A 214 -1.97 -21.22 6.93
C THR A 214 -1.41 -22.64 6.90
N GLY A 215 -1.57 -23.32 5.77
CA GLY A 215 -0.92 -24.62 5.61
C GLY A 215 0.56 -24.38 5.81
N GLY A 216 1.11 -24.74 6.96
CA GLY A 216 2.54 -24.84 7.13
C GLY A 216 3.09 -25.72 6.01
N PRO A 217 4.37 -25.60 5.66
CA PRO A 217 4.97 -26.53 4.72
C PRO A 217 4.59 -27.94 5.16
N LYS A 218 3.83 -28.67 4.33
CA LYS A 218 3.79 -30.12 4.45
C LYS A 218 5.26 -30.49 4.43
N LEU A 219 5.78 -30.97 5.56
CA LEU A 219 7.10 -31.59 5.65
C LEU A 219 7.31 -32.35 4.34
N ALA A 220 8.20 -31.86 3.49
CA ALA A 220 8.74 -32.69 2.43
C ALA A 220 9.31 -33.88 3.20
N ALA A 221 8.67 -35.04 3.03
CA ALA A 221 9.15 -36.27 3.60
C ALA A 221 10.65 -36.35 3.33
N ALA A 222 11.43 -36.57 4.39
CA ALA A 222 12.87 -36.72 4.32
C ALA A 222 13.30 -37.57 3.11
N SER A 223 14.08 -37.00 2.21
CA SER A 223 15.05 -37.64 1.31
C SER A 223 15.51 -36.58 0.30
N SER A 224 16.80 -36.32 0.06
CA SER A 224 17.98 -37.15 0.18
C SER A 224 19.20 -36.25 0.46
N GLU A 225 20.05 -36.74 1.35
CA GLU A 225 21.42 -36.28 1.56
C GLU A 225 22.15 -36.19 0.20
N ARG A 226 22.68 -35.01 -0.16
CA ARG A 226 23.88 -34.97 -0.99
C ARG A 226 25.07 -34.93 -0.05
N LYS A 227 25.60 -36.10 0.29
CA LYS A 227 26.97 -36.23 0.79
C LYS A 227 27.92 -35.69 -0.28
N ARG A 228 28.41 -34.47 -0.15
CA ARG A 228 29.63 -34.06 -0.82
C ARG A 228 30.78 -34.72 -0.07
N HIS A 229 31.39 -35.74 -0.67
CA HIS A 229 32.70 -36.21 -0.26
C HIS A 229 33.70 -35.07 -0.49
N ILE A 230 34.25 -34.51 0.59
CA ILE A 230 35.46 -33.70 0.53
C ILE A 230 36.60 -34.65 0.95
N GLY A 231 37.30 -35.19 -0.05
CA GLY A 231 38.65 -35.73 0.13
C GLY A 231 39.66 -34.64 -0.27
N PRO A 232 40.83 -34.55 0.37
CA PRO A 232 41.84 -33.57 0.01
C PRO A 232 42.65 -34.12 -1.18
N GLU A 233 42.46 -33.57 -2.38
CA GLU A 233 43.38 -33.84 -3.49
C GLU A 233 44.41 -32.73 -3.61
N VAL A 234 45.63 -33.11 -3.25
CA VAL A 234 46.88 -32.42 -3.46
C VAL A 234 47.09 -32.23 -4.96
N VAL A 235 47.37 -31.00 -5.37
CA VAL A 235 47.83 -30.69 -6.73
C VAL A 235 49.24 -31.24 -6.88
N SER A 236 49.45 -32.12 -7.86
CA SER A 236 50.77 -32.39 -8.44
C SER A 236 50.76 -32.05 -9.92
N GLU A 237 51.68 -31.16 -10.30
CA GLU A 237 52.13 -30.93 -11.67
C GLU A 237 52.76 -32.22 -12.21
N ASP A 238 52.22 -32.75 -13.31
CA ASP A 238 52.92 -33.47 -14.40
C ASP A 238 51.88 -34.28 -15.20
N GLU A 239 51.53 -33.82 -16.39
CA GLU A 239 51.74 -34.59 -17.63
C GLU A 239 51.18 -33.86 -18.86
N ILE A 240 52.11 -33.61 -19.78
CA ILE A 240 51.96 -33.10 -21.14
C ILE A 240 51.69 -34.29 -22.07
N ALA A 241 51.04 -34.01 -23.22
CA ALA A 241 50.77 -34.87 -24.39
C ALA A 241 49.47 -35.70 -24.29
N GLY A 242 48.58 -35.78 -25.27
CA GLY A 242 48.68 -35.57 -26.71
C GLY A 242 48.51 -36.90 -27.43
N THR A 243 47.32 -37.15 -28.02
CA THR A 243 46.96 -38.11 -29.12
C THR A 243 45.42 -38.11 -29.24
N HIS A 244 44.74 -37.69 -30.33
CA HIS A 244 44.50 -38.40 -31.62
C HIS A 244 44.24 -39.92 -31.41
N ASP A 245 43.17 -40.59 -31.85
CA ASP A 245 42.50 -40.54 -33.16
C ASP A 245 41.15 -41.32 -33.18
N ASP A 246 40.27 -40.94 -34.11
CA ASP A 246 39.46 -41.76 -35.05
C ASP A 246 38.56 -42.94 -34.63
N LYS A 247 37.26 -42.80 -34.97
CA LYS A 247 36.49 -43.56 -36.02
C LYS A 247 35.00 -43.14 -35.98
N VAL A 248 34.36 -42.50 -36.96
CA VAL A 248 34.00 -42.88 -38.37
C VAL A 248 32.62 -43.58 -38.49
N PHE A 249 31.70 -42.86 -39.19
CA PHE A 249 30.50 -43.26 -39.98
C PHE A 249 29.23 -43.71 -39.21
N GLU A 250 27.98 -43.38 -39.56
CA GLU A 250 27.25 -42.88 -40.77
C GLU A 250 25.89 -42.33 -40.23
N GLY A 251 25.11 -41.40 -40.79
CA GLY A 251 24.86 -40.96 -42.16
C GLY A 251 23.34 -40.71 -42.29
N GLY A 252 22.91 -39.45 -42.48
CA GLY A 252 21.48 -39.08 -42.61
C GLY A 252 21.29 -37.62 -43.03
N LYS A 253 21.23 -37.41 -44.35
CA LYS A 253 21.34 -36.15 -45.10
C LYS A 253 20.30 -35.07 -44.77
N ALA A 254 20.76 -33.84 -44.52
CA ALA A 254 20.08 -32.61 -44.91
C ALA A 254 20.84 -32.00 -46.10
N SER A 255 20.13 -31.59 -47.16
CA SER A 255 20.75 -30.97 -48.34
C SER A 255 20.89 -29.46 -48.17
N GLU A 256 22.11 -29.02 -48.43
CA GLU A 256 22.62 -27.64 -48.50
C GLU A 256 21.92 -26.77 -49.54
N LYS A 257 21.77 -25.49 -49.19
CA LYS A 257 22.45 -24.38 -49.88
C LYS A 257 22.71 -23.30 -48.82
N ASP A 258 23.88 -23.28 -48.18
CA ASP A 258 25.08 -22.52 -48.63
C ASP A 258 24.74 -21.07 -49.00
N LYS A 259 25.34 -20.00 -48.47
CA LYS A 259 26.70 -19.86 -47.92
C LYS A 259 26.87 -18.46 -47.28
N ALA A 260 27.86 -18.37 -46.39
CA ALA A 260 28.71 -17.21 -46.09
C ALA A 260 28.21 -16.05 -45.19
N LYS A 261 28.32 -16.29 -43.89
CA LYS A 261 29.27 -15.63 -42.95
C LYS A 261 30.08 -14.40 -43.42
N ILE A 262 30.12 -13.39 -42.52
CA ILE A 262 31.31 -12.70 -41.93
C ILE A 262 31.63 -11.23 -42.35
N LEU A 263 31.77 -10.40 -41.30
CA LEU A 263 32.54 -9.14 -41.08
C LEU A 263 31.90 -7.73 -41.30
N ARG A 264 32.05 -6.93 -40.23
CA ARG A 264 31.81 -5.48 -39.98
C ARG A 264 32.69 -4.59 -40.90
N PRO A 265 32.58 -3.22 -41.02
CA PRO A 265 32.13 -2.26 -39.99
C PRO A 265 31.39 -0.98 -40.44
N TRP A 266 30.98 -0.20 -39.43
CA TRP A 266 30.62 1.22 -39.47
C TRP A 266 31.73 2.08 -40.11
N THR A 267 31.37 3.03 -40.97
CA THR A 267 32.22 4.18 -41.37
C THR A 267 31.41 5.48 -41.35
N ASN A 268 32.11 6.56 -41.02
CA ASN A 268 31.61 7.89 -40.66
C ASN A 268 31.90 8.89 -41.81
N GLN A 269 30.94 9.81 -42.05
CA GLN A 269 31.07 11.17 -42.65
C GLN A 269 31.34 11.33 -44.18
N PRO A 270 31.31 12.57 -44.77
CA PRO A 270 30.18 13.52 -44.94
C PRO A 270 30.11 14.14 -46.39
N SER A 271 29.05 14.89 -46.74
CA SER A 271 29.01 15.99 -47.76
C SER A 271 27.54 16.45 -47.96
N GLU A 272 27.14 17.72 -47.71
CA GLU A 272 27.30 18.93 -48.56
C GLU A 272 26.73 18.74 -49.98
N ALA A 273 25.92 19.61 -50.61
CA ALA A 273 25.31 20.91 -50.29
C ALA A 273 24.25 21.23 -51.39
N GLU A 274 23.70 22.45 -51.34
CA GLU A 274 22.81 23.15 -52.32
C GLU A 274 21.29 22.99 -52.10
N GLY A 275 20.45 24.01 -51.91
CA GLY A 275 20.60 25.47 -51.96
C GLY A 275 19.70 26.13 -53.01
N ALA A 276 18.48 26.57 -52.64
CA ALA A 276 17.67 27.69 -53.22
C ALA A 276 16.26 27.65 -52.57
N VAL A 277 15.75 28.61 -51.78
CA VAL A 277 15.51 30.07 -51.92
C VAL A 277 14.27 30.42 -52.78
N VAL A 278 13.16 30.67 -52.07
CA VAL A 278 12.16 31.78 -52.19
C VAL A 278 11.03 31.74 -53.23
N ARG A 279 9.77 31.70 -52.74
CA ARG A 279 8.63 32.67 -52.88
C ARG A 279 7.32 31.96 -52.49
N SER A 280 6.68 32.29 -51.37
CA SER A 280 5.68 33.37 -51.18
C SER A 280 4.61 33.40 -52.28
N ASP A 281 3.44 32.82 -51.99
CA ASP A 281 2.18 33.38 -52.45
C ASP A 281 1.07 33.14 -51.42
N THR A 282 0.43 34.25 -51.05
CA THR A 282 -0.74 34.37 -50.19
C THR A 282 -1.98 34.59 -51.05
N SER A 283 -3.05 33.83 -50.81
CA SER A 283 -4.42 34.36 -50.94
C SER A 283 -5.46 33.47 -50.22
N ARG A 284 -6.13 34.08 -49.23
CA ARG A 284 -7.59 34.07 -48.89
C ARG A 284 -8.44 32.83 -49.26
N SER A 285 -9.40 32.33 -48.47
CA SER A 285 -10.19 32.88 -47.35
C SER A 285 -11.16 31.81 -46.78
N GLU A 286 -11.62 32.04 -45.53
CA GLU A 286 -12.79 31.46 -44.82
C GLU A 286 -12.70 29.98 -44.36
N GLY A 287 -12.96 29.57 -43.11
CA GLY A 287 -13.39 30.26 -41.89
C GLY A 287 -14.11 29.28 -40.96
N ARG A 288 -13.53 28.88 -39.82
CA ARG A 288 -14.27 28.63 -38.56
C ARG A 288 -13.36 28.47 -37.34
N ARG A 289 -13.85 29.04 -36.25
CA ARG A 289 -13.20 29.39 -34.97
C ARG A 289 -12.60 28.19 -34.22
N THR A 290 -11.36 28.37 -33.76
CA THR A 290 -10.75 27.67 -32.63
C THR A 290 -10.70 28.62 -31.44
N GLU A 291 -11.36 28.31 -30.33
CA GLU A 291 -11.17 29.04 -29.08
C GLU A 291 -9.91 28.55 -28.37
N ARG A 292 -8.98 29.49 -28.15
CA ARG A 292 -7.78 29.32 -27.33
C ARG A 292 -8.14 29.76 -25.91
N PHE A 293 -7.97 28.88 -24.92
CA PHE A 293 -7.89 29.31 -23.53
C PHE A 293 -6.44 29.74 -23.22
N GLY A 294 -6.26 31.06 -23.12
CA GLY A 294 -5.07 31.69 -22.58
C GLY A 294 -5.17 31.82 -21.07
N THR A 295 -4.05 31.53 -20.42
CA THR A 295 -3.73 31.79 -19.02
C THR A 295 -3.77 33.29 -18.69
N ALA A 296 -4.29 33.64 -17.51
CA ALA A 296 -3.95 34.90 -16.83
C ALA A 296 -4.12 34.71 -15.31
N GLY A 297 -3.01 34.80 -14.59
CA GLY A 297 -2.96 34.85 -13.13
C GLY A 297 -3.05 36.28 -12.60
N ALA A 298 -3.64 36.38 -11.41
CA ALA A 298 -3.42 37.33 -10.30
C ALA A 298 -3.09 38.80 -10.60
N ALA A 299 -3.96 39.71 -10.15
CA ALA A 299 -3.77 40.56 -8.95
C ALA A 299 -4.47 41.91 -9.06
N GLY A 300 -5.10 42.34 -7.96
CA GLY A 300 -5.32 43.74 -7.59
C GLY A 300 -6.66 44.35 -8.00
N VAL A 301 -7.37 44.90 -7.00
CA VAL A 301 -8.05 46.22 -6.95
C VAL A 301 -8.83 46.20 -5.62
N ALA A 302 -8.30 46.77 -4.54
CA ALA A 302 -8.36 48.19 -4.20
C ALA A 302 -9.81 48.73 -4.20
N SER A 303 -10.41 48.63 -3.02
CA SER A 303 -11.64 49.31 -2.62
C SER A 303 -11.49 50.83 -2.68
N ASP A 304 -12.53 51.54 -3.14
CA ASP A 304 -12.69 52.95 -2.82
C ASP A 304 -14.12 53.30 -2.34
N THR A 305 -14.10 54.22 -1.40
CA THR A 305 -15.07 54.57 -0.35
C THR A 305 -16.29 55.40 -0.75
N VAL A 306 -17.36 55.32 0.05
CA VAL A 306 -18.18 56.48 0.45
C VAL A 306 -18.41 56.48 1.98
N ARG A 307 -18.26 57.68 2.55
CA ARG A 307 -18.12 58.09 3.96
C ARG A 307 -19.42 58.17 4.77
N SER A 308 -19.29 58.00 6.08
CA SER A 308 -19.62 59.03 7.11
C SER A 308 -18.90 58.69 8.45
N LYS A 309 -17.92 59.51 8.87
CA LYS A 309 -17.94 60.43 10.04
C LYS A 309 -18.19 59.71 11.39
N GLU A 310 -17.33 59.73 12.41
CA GLU A 310 -16.68 60.91 13.00
C GLU A 310 -15.57 60.57 14.03
N ASN A 311 -14.59 61.46 14.10
CA ASN A 311 -13.76 61.93 15.23
C ASN A 311 -12.77 61.02 16.00
N ILE A 312 -11.48 61.32 15.75
CA ILE A 312 -10.30 61.06 16.60
C ILE A 312 -9.85 62.39 17.22
N PRO A 313 -9.30 62.41 18.45
CA PRO A 313 -8.01 63.06 18.67
C PRO A 313 -7.06 62.20 19.55
N LYS A 314 -5.87 61.86 19.07
CA LYS A 314 -4.53 62.49 19.27
C LYS A 314 -3.74 62.06 20.52
N ARG A 315 -2.62 61.37 20.24
CA ARG A 315 -1.23 61.45 20.75
C ARG A 315 -0.89 61.44 22.27
N SER A 316 0.01 60.50 22.57
CA SER A 316 1.31 60.59 23.29
C SER A 316 1.42 60.62 24.81
N ARG A 317 2.26 59.67 25.28
CA ARG A 317 3.32 59.72 26.31
C ARG A 317 2.99 59.73 27.82
N THR A 318 3.56 58.69 28.45
CA THR A 318 4.28 58.60 29.76
C THR A 318 3.53 58.44 31.10
N VAL A 319 3.96 57.37 31.79
CA VAL A 319 4.24 57.14 33.24
C VAL A 319 3.06 57.02 34.23
N GLY A 320 3.01 55.85 34.88
CA GLY A 320 2.87 55.76 36.34
C GLY A 320 1.64 55.04 36.89
N GLY A 321 1.88 53.97 37.66
CA GLY A 321 1.17 53.74 38.92
C GLY A 321 -0.04 52.79 38.95
N SER A 322 0.25 51.54 39.30
CA SER A 322 -0.40 50.71 40.33
C SER A 322 -1.94 50.58 40.47
N LYS A 323 -2.33 49.32 40.71
CA LYS A 323 -3.50 48.76 41.43
C LYS A 323 -4.69 48.27 40.60
N ALA A 324 -4.86 46.94 40.65
CA ALA A 324 -6.15 46.27 40.52
C ALA A 324 -7.06 46.60 41.75
N PRO A 325 -8.39 46.46 41.61
CA PRO A 325 -9.00 45.16 41.91
C PRO A 325 -10.19 44.74 40.99
N ASP A 326 -10.16 43.46 40.64
CA ASP A 326 -11.20 42.43 40.67
C ASP A 326 -12.71 42.79 40.60
N SER A 327 -13.44 42.18 39.66
CA SER A 327 -14.60 41.29 39.94
C SER A 327 -15.28 40.78 38.64
N GLY A 328 -15.64 39.49 38.65
CA GLY A 328 -15.91 38.67 37.47
C GLY A 328 -17.27 38.81 36.78
N SER A 329 -17.39 38.13 35.63
CA SER A 329 -18.58 37.35 35.32
C SER A 329 -18.24 36.13 34.46
N ARG A 330 -18.85 34.99 34.82
CA ARG A 330 -18.63 33.64 34.33
C ARG A 330 -19.25 33.41 32.94
N ARG A 331 -18.61 32.57 32.11
CA ARG A 331 -19.29 31.65 31.18
C ARG A 331 -18.75 30.21 31.37
N LYS A 332 -19.62 29.32 31.87
CA LYS A 332 -19.56 27.85 31.71
C LYS A 332 -20.20 27.50 30.35
N GLY A 333 -19.86 26.45 29.62
CA GLY A 333 -18.91 25.36 29.83
C GLY A 333 -18.87 24.43 28.60
N LEU A 334 -17.75 23.73 28.45
CA LEU A 334 -17.58 22.51 27.65
C LEU A 334 -16.88 21.52 28.59
N LEU A 335 -17.42 20.29 28.65
CA LEU A 335 -17.06 19.24 29.59
C LEU A 335 -15.56 18.89 29.52
N ARG A 336 -14.82 19.16 30.60
CA ARG A 336 -13.52 18.54 30.87
C ARG A 336 -13.77 17.27 31.68
N PRO A 337 -13.04 16.16 31.43
CA PRO A 337 -12.99 15.05 32.38
C PRO A 337 -12.34 15.55 33.67
N ASP A 338 -13.04 15.39 34.80
CA ASP A 338 -12.50 15.66 36.14
C ASP A 338 -11.37 14.66 36.43
N PHE A 339 -10.13 15.06 36.14
CA PHE A 339 -8.96 14.54 36.85
C PHE A 339 -8.74 15.46 38.03
N GLY A 340 -9.12 15.01 39.24
CA GLY A 340 -9.12 15.81 40.47
C GLY A 340 -7.84 16.63 40.68
N LEU A 341 -7.91 17.91 40.33
CA LEU A 341 -6.82 18.89 40.35
C LEU A 341 -7.37 20.24 40.84
N GLU A 342 -7.65 20.35 42.12
CA GLU A 342 -7.82 21.65 42.77
C GLU A 342 -6.45 22.14 43.23
N ASN A 343 -5.73 22.89 42.36
CA ASN A 343 -4.54 23.74 42.63
C ASN A 343 -3.33 23.45 41.74
N ALA A 344 -3.42 23.73 40.44
CA ALA A 344 -2.24 23.92 39.59
C ALA A 344 -2.26 25.34 38.99
N PRO A 345 -1.15 26.10 38.99
CA PRO A 345 -1.10 27.42 38.38
C PRO A 345 -1.16 27.32 36.85
N ASP A 346 -1.91 28.22 36.22
CA ASP A 346 -2.03 28.31 34.76
C ASP A 346 -0.67 28.65 34.14
N VAL A 347 -0.26 27.85 33.15
CA VAL A 347 0.96 28.05 32.35
C VAL A 347 0.66 29.08 31.27
N VAL A 348 1.24 30.27 31.38
CA VAL A 348 1.25 31.26 30.29
C VAL A 348 2.60 31.13 29.58
N VAL A 349 2.58 30.66 28.33
CA VAL A 349 3.75 30.70 27.44
C VAL A 349 3.68 32.02 26.68
N ASN A 350 4.68 32.89 26.87
CA ASN A 350 4.83 34.11 26.09
C ASN A 350 5.75 33.79 24.90
N GLU A 351 5.27 33.96 23.67
CA GLU A 351 5.97 33.51 22.45
C GLU A 351 7.24 34.33 22.10
N ASP A 352 7.51 35.43 22.81
CA ASP A 352 8.54 36.41 22.43
C ASP A 352 9.79 36.45 23.34
N SER A 353 9.97 35.52 24.28
CA SER A 353 11.18 35.49 25.13
C SER A 353 12.17 34.41 24.69
N GLU A 354 13.36 34.82 24.25
CA GLU A 354 14.57 33.97 24.17
C GLU A 354 15.09 33.60 25.58
N GLU A 355 14.20 33.15 26.49
CA GLU A 355 14.59 32.66 27.81
C GLU A 355 14.75 31.15 27.79
N GLU A 356 15.93 30.70 28.24
CA GLU A 356 16.22 29.30 28.53
C GLU A 356 15.02 28.65 29.25
N ILE A 357 14.61 27.49 28.73
CA ILE A 357 13.55 26.66 29.32
C ILE A 357 13.78 26.60 30.83
N ASN A 358 12.83 27.12 31.61
CA ASN A 358 12.94 27.23 33.05
C ASN A 358 13.43 25.88 33.65
N PRO A 359 14.60 25.86 34.32
CA PRO A 359 15.19 24.64 34.87
C PRO A 359 14.26 23.89 35.82
N ASP A 360 13.38 24.61 36.55
CA ASP A 360 12.39 24.02 37.44
C ASP A 360 11.24 23.35 36.66
N THR A 361 10.90 23.86 35.46
CA THR A 361 9.96 23.21 34.55
C THR A 361 10.57 21.95 33.95
N LEU A 362 11.82 21.99 33.50
CA LEU A 362 12.56 20.80 33.05
C LEU A 362 12.72 19.77 34.17
N LYS A 363 12.98 20.22 35.40
CA LYS A 363 13.07 19.36 36.58
C LYS A 363 11.72 18.77 36.96
N ALA A 364 10.64 19.54 36.92
CA ALA A 364 9.28 19.03 37.17
C ALA A 364 8.84 18.02 36.11
N ILE A 365 9.16 18.26 34.83
CA ILE A 365 8.95 17.30 33.74
C ILE A 365 9.79 16.04 33.96
N ARG A 366 11.08 16.17 34.28
CA ARG A 366 11.97 15.04 34.60
C ARG A 366 11.52 14.27 35.83
N ASP A 367 11.06 14.93 36.88
CA ASP A 367 10.58 14.31 38.12
C ASP A 367 9.22 13.64 37.91
N ARG A 368 8.37 14.18 37.03
CA ARG A 368 7.12 13.54 36.59
C ARG A 368 7.39 12.30 35.73
N MET A 369 8.32 12.40 34.77
CA MET A 369 8.77 11.23 33.99
C MET A 369 9.38 10.18 34.91
N ARG A 370 10.26 10.57 35.85
CA ARG A 370 10.85 9.67 36.86
C ARG A 370 9.82 9.02 37.78
N LYS A 371 8.72 9.69 38.11
CA LYS A 371 7.60 9.11 38.88
C LYS A 371 6.78 8.08 38.10
N GLN A 372 6.82 8.10 36.77
CA GLN A 372 6.09 7.16 35.92
C GLN A 372 6.96 6.01 35.39
N VAL A 373 8.28 6.22 35.29
CA VAL A 373 9.26 5.16 34.96
C VAL A 373 9.17 4.03 35.99
N GLY A 374 8.85 2.82 35.51
CA GLY A 374 8.85 1.59 36.32
C GLY A 374 7.57 1.30 37.11
N THR A 375 6.48 2.08 36.93
CA THR A 375 5.18 1.69 37.50
C THR A 375 4.43 0.76 36.54
N ILE A 376 4.14 -0.48 36.99
CA ILE A 376 3.32 -1.42 36.22
C ILE A 376 1.90 -0.87 36.18
N GLN A 377 1.44 -0.47 35.00
CA GLN A 377 0.06 -0.05 34.77
C GLN A 377 -0.73 -1.26 34.25
N PRO A 378 -1.84 -1.66 34.89
CA PRO A 378 -2.70 -2.71 34.35
C PRO A 378 -3.21 -2.30 32.96
N TYR A 379 -3.24 -3.25 32.03
CA TYR A 379 -3.74 -2.99 30.69
C TYR A 379 -5.23 -2.61 30.75
N HIS A 380 -5.56 -1.47 30.17
CA HIS A 380 -6.92 -1.04 29.87
C HIS A 380 -6.95 -0.65 28.39
N VAL A 381 -8.08 -0.89 27.72
CA VAL A 381 -8.26 -0.50 26.31
C VAL A 381 -8.01 1.00 26.21
N LYS A 382 -6.92 1.36 25.52
CA LYS A 382 -6.51 2.74 25.29
C LYS A 382 -6.22 2.88 23.81
N PHE A 383 -7.03 3.71 23.15
CA PHE A 383 -6.78 4.07 21.75
C PHE A 383 -5.61 5.04 21.68
N ALA A 384 -4.59 4.68 20.93
CA ALA A 384 -3.48 5.54 20.59
C ALA A 384 -3.46 5.80 19.09
N PRO A 385 -3.09 7.00 18.61
CA PRO A 385 -2.87 7.23 17.20
C PRO A 385 -1.60 6.48 16.78
N ASP A 386 -1.77 5.33 16.13
CA ASP A 386 -0.65 4.49 15.70
C ASP A 386 -0.24 4.80 14.26
N TYR A 387 -1.20 5.21 13.45
CA TYR A 387 -0.98 5.54 12.05
C TYR A 387 -1.77 6.79 11.68
N VAL A 388 -1.04 7.83 11.29
CA VAL A 388 -1.58 8.94 10.51
C VAL A 388 -0.93 8.81 9.15
N GLY A 389 -1.68 8.31 8.17
CA GLY A 389 -1.05 8.08 6.88
C GLY A 389 -2.00 8.08 5.71
N ASN A 390 -1.52 8.81 4.71
CA ASN A 390 -1.80 8.73 3.28
C ASN A 390 -0.85 9.68 2.55
N GLY A 391 0.45 9.73 2.94
CA GLY A 391 1.47 10.57 2.30
C GLY A 391 1.00 12.00 2.00
N ALA A 392 0.61 12.75 3.04
CA ALA A 392 0.03 14.08 2.94
C ALA A 392 -1.30 14.20 2.16
N GLY A 393 -1.85 13.14 1.57
CA GLY A 393 -3.20 13.07 1.02
C GLY A 393 -3.53 14.06 -0.08
N LEU A 394 -2.58 14.91 -0.47
CA LEU A 394 -2.79 15.97 -1.43
C LEU A 394 -2.91 15.34 -2.79
N PHE A 395 -4.04 15.57 -3.43
CA PHE A 395 -4.26 15.16 -4.79
C PHE A 395 -4.77 16.32 -5.62
N TYR A 396 -4.43 16.29 -6.90
CA TYR A 396 -5.11 17.09 -7.89
C TYR A 396 -5.59 16.16 -9.00
N SER A 397 -6.88 16.29 -9.35
CA SER A 397 -7.42 15.64 -10.53
C SER A 397 -8.22 16.62 -11.37
N THR A 398 -8.28 16.37 -12.67
CA THR A 398 -9.09 17.18 -13.59
C THR A 398 -10.58 17.15 -13.26
N GLY A 399 -11.06 16.08 -12.60
CA GLY A 399 -12.46 15.94 -12.20
C GLY A 399 -12.84 16.58 -10.85
N PHE A 400 -11.92 16.62 -9.88
CA PHE A 400 -12.22 17.04 -8.49
C PHE A 400 -11.42 18.25 -7.99
N GLY A 401 -10.43 18.73 -8.75
CA GLY A 401 -9.54 19.81 -8.32
C GLY A 401 -8.60 19.35 -7.20
N PHE A 402 -8.21 20.30 -6.33
CA PHE A 402 -7.32 20.05 -5.19
C PHE A 402 -8.11 19.50 -4.00
N GLY A 403 -7.60 18.44 -3.37
CA GLY A 403 -8.19 17.87 -2.16
C GLY A 403 -7.15 17.21 -1.27
N LEU A 404 -7.58 16.88 -0.05
CA LEU A 404 -6.76 16.27 0.99
C LEU A 404 -7.44 14.99 1.47
N MET A 405 -6.88 13.82 1.15
CA MET A 405 -7.36 12.50 1.58
C MET A 405 -6.49 11.96 2.71
N ASN A 406 -7.02 11.83 3.92
CA ASN A 406 -6.28 11.24 5.03
C ASN A 406 -7.06 10.15 5.74
N GLN A 407 -6.29 9.26 6.35
CA GLN A 407 -6.77 8.26 7.26
C GLN A 407 -5.95 8.36 8.55
N ILE A 408 -6.65 8.40 9.67
CA ILE A 408 -6.07 8.24 10.99
C ILE A 408 -6.58 6.93 11.54
N ALA A 409 -5.67 6.05 11.92
CA ALA A 409 -5.99 4.80 12.58
C ALA A 409 -5.52 4.87 14.03
N PHE A 410 -6.42 4.44 14.91
CA PHE A 410 -6.13 4.20 16.30
C PHE A 410 -6.30 2.71 16.58
N SER A 411 -5.36 2.10 17.29
CA SER A 411 -5.54 0.76 17.81
C SER A 411 -5.36 0.72 19.32
N ASP A 412 -5.80 -0.38 19.92
CA ASP A 412 -5.36 -0.77 21.26
C ASP A 412 -4.07 -1.60 21.17
N LEU A 413 -3.40 -1.82 22.30
CA LEU A 413 -2.07 -2.45 22.32
C LEU A 413 -2.03 -3.83 21.66
N LEU A 414 -3.13 -4.59 21.72
CA LEU A 414 -3.19 -5.94 21.17
C LEU A 414 -3.70 -5.98 19.72
N GLY A 415 -4.20 -4.87 19.19
CA GLY A 415 -4.86 -4.83 17.87
C GLY A 415 -6.25 -5.49 17.86
N ASP A 416 -6.85 -5.68 19.03
CA ASP A 416 -8.21 -6.24 19.19
C ASP A 416 -9.27 -5.19 18.79
N HIS A 417 -8.94 -3.91 18.87
CA HIS A 417 -9.83 -2.78 18.64
C HIS A 417 -9.18 -1.76 17.70
N HIS A 418 -9.72 -1.57 16.50
CA HIS A 418 -9.27 -0.52 15.59
C HIS A 418 -10.35 0.55 15.42
N LEU A 419 -9.96 1.82 15.42
CA LEU A 419 -10.81 2.95 15.07
C LEU A 419 -10.15 3.69 13.91
N TYR A 420 -10.82 3.73 12.77
CA TYR A 420 -10.38 4.48 11.60
C TYR A 420 -11.23 5.73 11.43
N ILE A 421 -10.56 6.85 11.20
CA ILE A 421 -11.17 8.10 10.78
C ILE A 421 -10.62 8.42 9.40
N MET A 422 -11.46 8.29 8.39
CA MET A 422 -11.15 8.69 7.02
C MET A 422 -11.81 10.03 6.75
N PHE A 423 -11.07 10.98 6.18
CA PHE A 423 -11.65 12.24 5.75
C PHE A 423 -11.01 12.72 4.44
N ASN A 424 -11.87 13.11 3.51
CA ASN A 424 -11.48 13.83 2.30
C ASN A 424 -11.92 15.28 2.44
N LEU A 425 -10.96 16.17 2.73
CA LEU A 425 -11.19 17.59 2.87
C LEU A 425 -11.04 18.27 1.51
N TYR A 426 -12.10 18.96 1.10
CA TYR A 426 -12.10 19.79 -0.10
C TYR A 426 -11.99 21.26 0.29
N ARG A 427 -13.11 21.99 0.37
CA ARG A 427 -13.15 23.42 0.72
C ARG A 427 -13.42 23.69 2.19
N SER A 428 -14.32 22.91 2.78
CA SER A 428 -14.78 23.07 4.17
C SER A 428 -15.10 21.70 4.77
N ILE A 429 -15.13 21.60 6.11
CA ILE A 429 -15.54 20.37 6.80
C ILE A 429 -16.97 19.96 6.42
N GLU A 430 -17.86 20.92 6.18
CA GLU A 430 -19.23 20.65 5.75
C GLU A 430 -19.30 20.01 4.35
N ASP A 431 -18.35 20.36 3.48
CA ASP A 431 -18.26 19.84 2.10
C ASP A 431 -17.35 18.62 2.00
N SER A 432 -16.94 18.05 3.15
CA SER A 432 -16.01 16.93 3.22
C SER A 432 -16.70 15.59 3.33
N ASP A 433 -16.01 14.57 2.83
CA ASP A 433 -16.34 13.19 3.10
C ASP A 433 -15.70 12.80 4.43
N ILE A 434 -16.48 12.26 5.36
CA ILE A 434 -15.98 11.82 6.67
C ILE A 434 -16.58 10.46 6.95
N MET A 435 -15.73 9.51 7.32
CA MET A 435 -16.15 8.19 7.75
C MET A 435 -15.38 7.82 9.02
N VAL A 436 -16.11 7.31 10.00
CA VAL A 436 -15.54 6.77 11.24
C VAL A 436 -15.98 5.33 11.36
N THR A 437 -15.01 4.42 11.46
CA THR A 437 -15.26 2.98 11.49
C THR A 437 -14.54 2.35 12.66
N TYR A 438 -15.28 1.67 13.51
CA TYR A 438 -14.76 0.87 14.59
C TYR A 438 -14.78 -0.61 14.20
N TYR A 439 -13.66 -1.28 14.38
CA TYR A 439 -13.50 -2.72 14.20
C TYR A 439 -13.23 -3.40 15.54
N TYR A 440 -13.92 -4.50 15.76
CA TYR A 440 -13.67 -5.43 16.85
C TYR A 440 -13.15 -6.75 16.27
N LEU A 441 -11.87 -7.00 16.55
CA LEU A 441 -11.03 -8.00 15.91
C LEU A 441 -10.59 -9.11 16.87
N LYS A 442 -11.06 -9.05 18.13
CA LYS A 442 -10.71 -10.00 19.20
C LYS A 442 -11.07 -11.46 18.86
N LYS A 443 -12.03 -11.71 17.97
CA LYS A 443 -12.49 -13.06 17.62
C LYS A 443 -12.13 -13.38 16.17
N ARG A 444 -12.27 -14.65 15.78
CA ARG A 444 -12.11 -15.08 14.38
C ARG A 444 -13.02 -14.32 13.41
N ILE A 445 -14.24 -13.99 13.84
CA ILE A 445 -15.18 -13.20 13.04
C ILE A 445 -14.88 -11.74 13.34
N ASP A 446 -14.64 -10.96 12.28
CA ASP A 446 -14.42 -9.53 12.40
C ASP A 446 -15.79 -8.83 12.38
N TYR A 447 -15.97 -7.92 13.33
CA TYR A 447 -17.15 -7.08 13.41
C TYR A 447 -16.74 -5.64 13.19
N ALA A 448 -17.44 -4.92 12.31
CA ALA A 448 -17.26 -3.49 12.15
C ALA A 448 -18.57 -2.74 12.24
N PHE A 449 -18.50 -1.53 12.77
CA PHE A 449 -19.58 -0.57 12.73
C PHE A 449 -19.01 0.77 12.28
N GLY A 450 -19.63 1.40 11.29
CA GLY A 450 -19.19 2.67 10.78
C GLY A 450 -20.33 3.66 10.61
N VAL A 451 -19.98 4.94 10.71
CA VAL A 451 -20.83 6.07 10.37
C VAL A 451 -20.13 6.92 9.33
N PHE A 452 -20.89 7.51 8.42
CA PHE A 452 -20.32 8.30 7.35
C PHE A 452 -21.20 9.47 6.94
N GLN A 453 -20.55 10.48 6.36
CA GLN A 453 -21.15 11.51 5.56
C GLN A 453 -20.34 11.65 4.26
N TYR A 454 -21.04 11.69 3.13
CA TYR A 454 -20.45 12.00 1.83
C TYR A 454 -21.15 13.21 1.21
N LYS A 455 -20.38 14.10 0.58
CA LYS A 455 -20.92 15.27 -0.13
C LYS A 455 -20.46 15.27 -1.57
N ASN A 456 -21.41 15.14 -2.49
CA ASN A 456 -21.15 15.15 -3.92
C ASN A 456 -21.78 16.36 -4.61
N TYR A 457 -21.06 16.89 -5.61
CA TYR A 457 -21.54 17.89 -6.55
C TYR A 457 -21.56 17.24 -7.93
N LEU A 458 -22.74 17.17 -8.53
CA LEU A 458 -22.95 16.41 -9.75
C LEU A 458 -23.56 17.30 -10.82
N ASN A 459 -22.99 17.22 -12.02
CA ASN A 459 -23.67 17.53 -13.27
C ASN A 459 -23.83 16.20 -14.01
N SER A 460 -24.92 15.50 -13.76
CA SER A 460 -25.05 14.11 -14.20
C SER A 460 -26.51 13.75 -14.44
N ARG A 461 -26.72 12.77 -15.32
CA ARG A 461 -28.01 12.07 -15.44
C ARG A 461 -28.20 11.03 -14.34
N VAL A 462 -27.18 10.72 -13.53
CA VAL A 462 -27.29 9.71 -12.49
C VAL A 462 -26.77 10.22 -11.16
N SER A 463 -27.54 9.93 -10.10
CA SER A 463 -27.18 10.16 -8.70
C SER A 463 -26.12 9.18 -8.18
N SER A 464 -25.53 9.49 -7.02
CA SER A 464 -24.55 8.61 -6.35
C SER A 464 -25.16 7.26 -5.92
N ILE A 465 -26.47 7.22 -5.67
CA ILE A 465 -27.17 5.96 -5.40
C ILE A 465 -27.54 5.22 -6.69
N GLY A 466 -27.25 5.75 -7.87
CA GLY A 466 -27.45 5.09 -9.16
C GLY A 466 -28.84 5.20 -9.75
N GLU A 467 -29.68 6.14 -9.29
CA GLU A 467 -30.94 6.48 -9.98
C GLU A 467 -30.65 7.34 -11.22
N SER A 468 -31.34 7.06 -12.32
CA SER A 468 -31.20 7.80 -13.58
C SER A 468 -32.29 8.87 -13.77
N PHE A 469 -31.90 9.99 -14.35
CA PHE A 469 -32.69 11.14 -14.72
C PHE A 469 -32.79 11.23 -16.25
N PHE A 470 -33.88 11.79 -16.73
CA PHE A 470 -34.10 11.96 -18.17
C PHE A 470 -33.07 12.92 -18.81
N ASP A 471 -32.75 14.01 -18.14
CA ASP A 471 -31.79 15.03 -18.59
C ASP A 471 -30.63 15.20 -17.60
N TYR A 472 -29.55 15.81 -18.06
CA TYR A 472 -28.47 16.27 -17.17
C TYR A 472 -29.02 17.25 -16.15
N ARG A 473 -28.73 16.98 -14.88
CA ARG A 473 -29.11 17.86 -13.77
C ARG A 473 -27.87 18.29 -13.02
N PHE A 474 -27.84 19.56 -12.67
CA PHE A 474 -26.92 20.07 -11.66
C PHE A 474 -27.56 19.86 -10.29
N PHE A 475 -26.91 19.12 -9.41
CA PHE A 475 -27.40 18.92 -8.05
C PHE A 475 -26.27 18.68 -7.08
N THR A 476 -26.52 19.04 -5.82
CA THR A 476 -25.71 18.53 -4.71
C THR A 476 -26.44 17.39 -4.05
N GLU A 477 -25.67 16.40 -3.58
CA GLU A 477 -26.18 15.22 -2.89
C GLU A 477 -25.37 15.02 -1.62
N ARG A 478 -26.04 14.94 -0.46
CA ARG A 478 -25.41 14.62 0.83
C ARG A 478 -25.99 13.30 1.32
N ASN A 479 -25.12 12.32 1.49
CA ASN A 479 -25.46 11.02 2.06
C ASN A 479 -24.96 11.00 3.49
N TYR A 480 -25.80 10.68 4.46
CA TYR A 480 -25.39 10.42 5.84
C TYR A 480 -26.01 9.13 6.33
N GLY A 481 -25.20 8.29 6.94
CA GLY A 481 -25.61 6.92 7.24
C GLY A 481 -24.68 6.19 8.19
N ALA A 482 -25.03 4.93 8.38
CA ALA A 482 -24.26 3.99 9.15
C ALA A 482 -24.28 2.62 8.47
N TYR A 483 -23.30 1.79 8.81
CA TYR A 483 -23.25 0.42 8.35
C TYR A 483 -22.71 -0.50 9.45
N GLY A 484 -23.13 -1.77 9.38
CA GLY A 484 -22.55 -2.86 10.14
C GLY A 484 -21.96 -3.89 9.19
N LEU A 485 -20.78 -4.42 9.51
CA LEU A 485 -20.09 -5.45 8.75
C LEU A 485 -19.80 -6.64 9.66
N ILE A 486 -20.09 -7.84 9.18
CA ILE A 486 -19.64 -9.10 9.75
C ILE A 486 -18.80 -9.79 8.68
N SER A 487 -17.51 -9.99 8.93
CA SER A 487 -16.61 -10.69 8.03
C SER A 487 -16.20 -12.04 8.59
N PHE A 488 -16.43 -13.10 7.81
CA PHE A 488 -16.03 -14.46 8.11
C PHE A 488 -14.83 -14.87 7.26
N PRO A 489 -13.59 -14.83 7.80
CA PRO A 489 -12.41 -15.24 7.06
C PRO A 489 -12.26 -16.78 7.02
N PHE A 490 -12.06 -17.31 5.80
CA PHE A 490 -11.72 -18.72 5.57
C PHE A 490 -10.21 -18.92 5.52
N SER A 491 -9.46 -17.93 5.01
CA SER A 491 -8.00 -17.88 4.97
C SER A 491 -7.54 -16.42 5.04
N THR A 492 -6.23 -16.18 4.98
CA THR A 492 -5.63 -14.84 4.82
C THR A 492 -6.08 -14.15 3.53
N PHE A 493 -6.44 -14.92 2.49
CA PHE A 493 -6.79 -14.41 1.16
C PHE A 493 -8.29 -14.43 0.86
N THR A 494 -9.11 -15.22 1.58
CA THR A 494 -10.51 -15.47 1.19
C THR A 494 -11.46 -15.31 2.37
N ARG A 495 -12.57 -14.57 2.16
CA ARG A 495 -13.57 -14.27 3.19
C ARG A 495 -14.99 -14.12 2.63
N MET A 496 -15.98 -14.21 3.50
CA MET A 496 -17.38 -13.87 3.22
C MET A 496 -17.81 -12.70 4.10
N ASP A 497 -18.35 -11.66 3.49
CA ASP A 497 -18.74 -10.42 4.13
C ASP A 497 -20.27 -10.28 4.08
N LEU A 498 -20.89 -10.04 5.24
CA LEU A 498 -22.27 -9.60 5.35
C LEU A 498 -22.28 -8.15 5.85
N GLU A 499 -22.70 -7.25 4.98
CA GLU A 499 -22.82 -5.83 5.26
C GLU A 499 -24.30 -5.43 5.32
N MET A 500 -24.66 -4.61 6.29
CA MET A 500 -25.95 -3.92 6.34
C MET A 500 -25.68 -2.42 6.30
N GLU A 501 -26.04 -1.78 5.19
CA GLU A 501 -25.88 -0.34 5.01
C GLU A 501 -27.24 0.37 5.14
N GLY A 502 -27.27 1.48 5.87
CA GLY A 502 -28.45 2.32 6.02
C GLY A 502 -28.10 3.80 5.93
N PHE A 503 -28.65 4.53 4.95
CA PHE A 503 -28.40 5.96 4.82
C PHE A 503 -29.57 6.75 4.24
N VAL A 504 -29.52 8.05 4.45
CA VAL A 504 -30.41 9.03 3.82
C VAL A 504 -29.61 9.85 2.82
N SER A 505 -30.14 9.97 1.60
CA SER A 505 -29.63 10.83 0.54
C SER A 505 -30.51 12.07 0.42
N GLU A 506 -29.94 13.23 0.71
CA GLU A 506 -30.57 14.53 0.51
C GLU A 506 -30.02 15.24 -0.72
N ARG A 507 -30.92 15.64 -1.62
CA ARG A 507 -30.56 16.28 -2.88
C ARG A 507 -31.16 17.67 -3.00
N LYS A 508 -30.35 18.58 -3.54
CA LYS A 508 -30.77 19.92 -3.95
C LYS A 508 -30.42 20.08 -5.41
N PHE A 509 -31.43 20.19 -6.27
CA PHE A 509 -31.26 20.44 -7.69
C PHE A 509 -31.10 21.92 -7.97
N PHE A 510 -30.45 22.25 -9.09
CA PHE A 510 -30.24 23.62 -9.54
C PHE A 510 -30.60 23.73 -11.03
N TYR A 511 -31.24 24.83 -11.38
CA TYR A 511 -31.44 25.25 -12.76
C TYR A 511 -30.37 26.29 -13.09
N TYR A 512 -29.94 26.38 -14.34
CA TYR A 512 -29.03 27.43 -14.79
C TYR A 512 -29.70 28.33 -15.83
N ALA A 513 -29.36 29.61 -15.83
CA ALA A 513 -29.68 30.54 -16.90
C ALA A 513 -28.40 31.29 -17.31
N VAL A 514 -28.31 31.59 -18.61
CA VAL A 514 -27.27 32.48 -19.16
C VAL A 514 -27.91 33.84 -19.30
N GLU A 515 -27.41 34.83 -18.56
CA GLU A 515 -28.07 36.14 -18.45
C GLU A 515 -27.51 37.16 -19.47
N ASP A 516 -26.22 37.04 -19.82
CA ASP A 516 -25.50 38.14 -20.50
C ASP A 516 -24.72 37.68 -21.76
N GLU A 517 -24.41 38.63 -22.66
CA GLU A 517 -23.56 38.44 -23.86
C GLU A 517 -22.12 37.97 -23.52
N THR A 518 -21.74 38.02 -22.23
CA THR A 518 -20.46 37.53 -21.69
C THR A 518 -20.45 36.02 -21.39
N GLY A 519 -21.62 35.35 -21.42
CA GLY A 519 -21.74 33.90 -21.20
C GLY A 519 -21.72 33.44 -19.74
N SER A 520 -21.96 34.34 -18.78
CA SER A 520 -21.97 33.99 -17.35
C SER A 520 -23.15 33.10 -16.98
N LEU A 521 -22.87 31.96 -16.31
CA LEU A 521 -23.85 30.97 -15.85
C LEU A 521 -24.30 31.25 -14.41
N ASN A 522 -25.58 31.59 -14.22
CA ASN A 522 -26.20 31.76 -12.90
C ASN A 522 -27.01 30.51 -12.52
N PHE A 523 -26.83 30.02 -11.30
CA PHE A 523 -27.53 28.83 -10.77
C PHE A 523 -28.63 29.23 -9.78
N PHE A 524 -29.84 28.75 -10.02
CA PHE A 524 -31.02 28.96 -9.18
C PHE A 524 -31.40 27.68 -8.45
N PRO A 525 -31.76 27.75 -7.15
CA PRO A 525 -32.19 26.57 -6.41
C PRO A 525 -33.48 26.00 -7.02
N GLY A 526 -33.48 24.71 -7.25
CA GLY A 526 -34.61 23.95 -7.77
C GLY A 526 -35.24 23.03 -6.74
N GLU A 527 -35.72 21.88 -7.22
CA GLU A 527 -36.38 20.86 -6.39
C GLU A 527 -35.43 20.31 -5.30
N LYS A 528 -36.02 19.88 -4.19
CA LYS A 528 -35.32 19.09 -3.17
C LYS A 528 -35.92 17.68 -3.13
N SER A 529 -35.07 16.68 -3.03
CA SER A 529 -35.49 15.29 -2.91
C SER A 529 -34.78 14.61 -1.74
N ARG A 530 -35.46 13.65 -1.12
CA ARG A 530 -34.94 12.84 -0.02
C ARG A 530 -35.24 11.38 -0.30
N ARG A 531 -34.20 10.55 -0.32
CA ARG A 531 -34.29 9.10 -0.56
C ARG A 531 -33.63 8.38 0.60
N ARG A 532 -34.10 7.18 0.92
CA ARG A 532 -33.48 6.33 1.94
C ARG A 532 -33.07 5.00 1.33
N LEU A 533 -31.91 4.50 1.72
CA LEU A 533 -31.45 3.16 1.36
C LEU A 533 -31.24 2.37 2.64
N ILE A 534 -31.82 1.16 2.70
CA ILE A 534 -31.48 0.13 3.68
C ILE A 534 -31.17 -1.12 2.88
N GLN A 535 -29.92 -1.58 2.89
CA GLN A 535 -29.44 -2.59 1.96
C GLN A 535 -28.51 -3.58 2.67
N PRO A 536 -28.99 -4.82 2.96
CA PRO A 536 -28.10 -5.94 3.14
C PRO A 536 -27.36 -6.28 1.84
N THR A 537 -26.07 -6.53 1.98
CA THR A 537 -25.16 -6.95 0.92
C THR A 537 -24.36 -8.15 1.41
N LEU A 538 -24.35 -9.22 0.62
CA LEU A 538 -23.54 -10.40 0.85
C LEU A 538 -22.45 -10.48 -0.22
N SER A 539 -21.20 -10.56 0.20
CA SER A 539 -20.04 -10.58 -0.69
C SER A 539 -19.13 -11.75 -0.39
N PHE A 540 -18.62 -12.42 -1.43
CA PHE A 540 -17.56 -13.40 -1.34
C PHE A 540 -16.32 -12.82 -2.00
N VAL A 541 -15.24 -12.69 -1.23
CA VAL A 541 -14.06 -11.90 -1.61
C VAL A 541 -12.82 -12.78 -1.53
N HIS A 542 -11.97 -12.66 -2.55
CA HIS A 542 -10.63 -13.21 -2.56
C HIS A 542 -9.62 -12.16 -3.02
N ASP A 543 -8.51 -12.06 -2.32
CA ASP A 543 -7.39 -11.19 -2.67
C ASP A 543 -6.07 -11.89 -2.34
N SER A 544 -5.29 -12.20 -3.38
CA SER A 544 -3.93 -12.73 -3.30
C SER A 544 -2.96 -11.88 -4.12
N ALA A 545 -3.31 -10.63 -4.41
CA ALA A 545 -2.50 -9.77 -5.25
C ALA A 545 -1.31 -9.21 -4.47
N LEU A 546 -0.11 -9.41 -5.00
CA LEU A 546 1.10 -8.79 -4.49
C LEU A 546 1.40 -7.51 -5.28
N PHE A 547 1.83 -6.48 -4.56
CA PHE A 547 2.07 -5.15 -5.07
C PHE A 547 3.56 -4.84 -5.13
N ASN A 548 3.95 -4.01 -6.09
CA ASN A 548 5.15 -3.21 -5.98
C ASN A 548 4.75 -1.73 -5.77
N SER A 549 5.72 -0.83 -5.78
CA SER A 549 5.50 0.63 -5.63
C SER A 549 4.62 1.28 -6.73
N LEU A 550 4.21 0.52 -7.75
CA LEU A 550 3.45 0.98 -8.91
C LEU A 550 2.10 0.25 -9.06
N GLY A 551 1.80 -0.71 -8.19
CA GLY A 551 0.54 -1.46 -8.17
C GLY A 551 0.71 -2.97 -8.23
N PRO A 552 -0.38 -3.72 -8.47
CA PRO A 552 -0.36 -5.18 -8.47
C PRO A 552 0.47 -5.78 -9.62
N VAL A 553 1.28 -6.80 -9.31
CA VAL A 553 2.19 -7.43 -10.29
C VAL A 553 1.96 -8.93 -10.49
N ILE A 554 1.43 -9.62 -9.48
CA ILE A 554 1.11 -11.05 -9.52
C ILE A 554 -0.10 -11.34 -8.62
N GLY A 555 -0.79 -12.44 -8.87
CA GLY A 555 -1.90 -12.92 -8.02
C GLY A 555 -3.26 -12.64 -8.66
N SER A 556 -4.32 -12.75 -7.86
CA SER A 556 -5.70 -12.51 -8.32
C SER A 556 -6.53 -11.80 -7.25
N ARG A 557 -7.50 -11.01 -7.71
CA ARG A 557 -8.49 -10.36 -6.87
C ARG A 557 -9.85 -10.63 -7.46
N TRP A 558 -10.80 -11.07 -6.68
CA TRP A 558 -12.18 -11.12 -7.15
C TRP A 558 -13.18 -10.94 -6.02
N MET A 559 -14.32 -10.38 -6.40
CA MET A 559 -15.47 -10.19 -5.52
C MET A 559 -16.73 -10.56 -6.27
N VAL A 560 -17.57 -11.37 -5.65
CA VAL A 560 -18.95 -11.62 -6.07
C VAL A 560 -19.87 -11.07 -4.98
N SER A 561 -20.78 -10.18 -5.34
CA SER A 561 -21.66 -9.50 -4.40
C SER A 561 -23.11 -9.55 -4.86
N ILE A 562 -24.02 -9.79 -3.93
CA ILE A 562 -25.46 -9.68 -4.12
C ILE A 562 -26.03 -8.75 -3.04
N SER A 563 -26.94 -7.85 -3.44
CA SER A 563 -27.58 -6.93 -2.51
C SER A 563 -29.06 -6.74 -2.80
N LYS A 564 -29.83 -6.47 -1.75
CA LYS A 564 -31.26 -6.23 -1.82
C LYS A 564 -31.60 -5.00 -1.00
N ALA A 565 -32.06 -3.94 -1.66
CA ALA A 565 -32.59 -2.78 -0.94
C ALA A 565 -34.00 -3.07 -0.42
N LEU A 566 -34.24 -2.76 0.84
CA LEU A 566 -35.49 -2.93 1.55
C LEU A 566 -36.28 -1.62 1.52
N SER A 567 -37.55 -1.70 1.11
CA SER A 567 -38.44 -0.55 1.01
C SER A 567 -39.62 -0.70 1.97
N PHE A 568 -39.85 0.32 2.79
CA PHE A 568 -40.92 0.38 3.79
C PHE A 568 -41.84 1.60 3.58
N SER A 569 -41.51 2.48 2.64
CA SER A 569 -42.21 3.71 2.29
C SER A 569 -41.87 4.11 0.86
N GLY A 570 -42.65 5.01 0.26
CA GLY A 570 -42.39 5.51 -1.10
C GLY A 570 -41.08 6.29 -1.28
N SER A 571 -40.41 6.67 -0.19
CA SER A 571 -39.09 7.32 -0.24
C SER A 571 -37.91 6.34 -0.19
N ASP A 572 -38.18 5.05 0.04
CA ASP A 572 -37.15 4.02 0.18
C ASP A 572 -36.85 3.37 -1.16
N VAL A 573 -35.56 3.30 -1.48
CA VAL A 573 -35.05 2.66 -2.69
C VAL A 573 -35.41 1.17 -2.70
N SER A 574 -36.02 0.70 -3.78
CA SER A 574 -36.38 -0.70 -3.99
C SER A 574 -35.65 -1.29 -5.20
N ARG A 575 -34.60 -2.09 -4.93
CA ARG A 575 -33.80 -2.75 -5.97
C ARG A 575 -33.15 -4.04 -5.52
N SER A 576 -32.73 -4.85 -6.48
CA SER A 576 -31.80 -5.97 -6.28
C SER A 576 -30.61 -5.78 -7.19
N THR A 577 -29.39 -6.05 -6.70
CA THR A 577 -28.17 -5.90 -7.48
C THR A 577 -27.28 -7.12 -7.34
N ALA A 578 -26.67 -7.57 -8.44
CA ALA A 578 -25.58 -8.52 -8.43
C ALA A 578 -24.36 -7.90 -9.14
N PHE A 579 -23.18 -8.11 -8.59
CA PHE A 579 -21.94 -7.51 -9.06
C PHE A 579 -20.79 -8.51 -8.96
N VAL A 580 -19.94 -8.54 -9.98
CA VAL A 580 -18.73 -9.35 -10.05
C VAL A 580 -17.59 -8.48 -10.57
N ASP A 581 -16.46 -8.43 -9.87
CA ASP A 581 -15.18 -7.88 -10.36
C ASP A 581 -14.13 -8.98 -10.23
N TYR A 582 -13.47 -9.34 -11.31
CA TYR A 582 -12.40 -10.33 -11.37
C TYR A 582 -11.15 -9.72 -11.99
N ARG A 583 -10.01 -9.89 -11.34
CA ARG A 583 -8.70 -9.38 -11.76
C ARG A 583 -7.64 -10.46 -11.63
N LYS A 584 -6.76 -10.53 -12.63
CA LYS A 584 -5.61 -11.45 -12.64
C LYS A 584 -4.37 -10.73 -13.14
N TYR A 585 -3.26 -10.93 -12.44
CA TYR A 585 -1.97 -10.33 -12.76
C TYR A 585 -0.95 -11.42 -13.08
N PHE A 586 -0.32 -11.30 -14.24
CA PHE A 586 0.66 -12.24 -14.75
C PHE A 586 2.03 -11.55 -14.88
N PRO A 587 3.06 -11.97 -14.13
CA PRO A 587 4.42 -11.57 -14.42
C PRO A 587 4.90 -12.35 -15.65
N LEU A 588 5.06 -11.65 -16.77
CA LEU A 588 5.47 -12.28 -18.03
C LEU A 588 6.98 -12.50 -18.06
N PHE A 589 7.75 -11.47 -17.69
CA PHE A 589 9.21 -11.46 -17.57
C PHE A 589 9.62 -10.33 -16.62
N TYR A 590 10.92 -10.19 -16.32
CA TYR A 590 11.41 -9.22 -15.35
C TYR A 590 10.83 -7.81 -15.60
N ARG A 591 10.17 -7.25 -14.58
CA ARG A 591 9.51 -5.92 -14.58
C ARG A 591 8.41 -5.71 -15.63
N ASN A 592 7.87 -6.79 -16.20
CA ASN A 592 6.83 -6.75 -17.22
C ASN A 592 5.61 -7.57 -16.81
N TYR A 593 4.43 -6.94 -16.87
CA TYR A 593 3.23 -7.49 -16.26
C TYR A 593 2.03 -7.35 -17.19
N LEU A 594 1.21 -8.40 -17.26
CA LEU A 594 -0.10 -8.35 -17.90
C LEU A 594 -1.18 -8.39 -16.82
N ALA A 595 -1.99 -7.34 -16.76
CA ALA A 595 -3.15 -7.23 -15.89
C ALA A 595 -4.42 -7.42 -16.72
N LEU A 596 -5.27 -8.35 -16.30
CA LEU A 596 -6.59 -8.57 -16.88
C LEU A 596 -7.66 -8.25 -15.85
N ARG A 597 -8.74 -7.58 -16.27
CA ARG A 597 -9.92 -7.30 -15.45
C ARG A 597 -11.19 -7.62 -16.22
N ALA A 598 -12.18 -8.19 -15.52
CA ALA A 598 -13.53 -8.36 -16.01
C ALA A 598 -14.53 -7.92 -14.95
N ILE A 599 -15.55 -7.14 -15.33
CA ILE A 599 -16.65 -6.75 -14.46
C ILE A 599 -17.97 -7.19 -15.10
N GLY A 600 -18.88 -7.72 -14.28
CA GLY A 600 -20.27 -7.94 -14.66
C GLY A 600 -21.20 -7.40 -13.59
N ALA A 601 -22.23 -6.66 -13.99
CA ALA A 601 -23.21 -6.13 -13.05
C ALA A 601 -24.62 -6.13 -13.62
N VAL A 602 -25.61 -6.38 -12.76
CA VAL A 602 -27.03 -6.30 -13.09
C VAL A 602 -27.79 -5.73 -11.91
N SER A 603 -28.69 -4.79 -12.18
CA SER A 603 -29.64 -4.28 -11.20
C SER A 603 -31.06 -4.33 -11.74
N THR A 604 -32.00 -4.71 -10.87
CA THR A 604 -33.43 -4.85 -11.17
C THR A 604 -34.28 -4.21 -10.06
N GLY A 605 -35.57 -4.02 -10.31
CA GLY A 605 -36.48 -3.28 -9.44
C GLY A 605 -36.87 -1.93 -10.02
N GLU A 606 -37.80 -1.25 -9.35
CA GLU A 606 -38.29 0.09 -9.74
C GLU A 606 -37.15 1.11 -9.68
N ASP A 607 -36.32 1.04 -8.63
CA ASP A 607 -35.18 1.93 -8.41
C ASP A 607 -33.84 1.26 -8.78
N ARG A 608 -33.84 0.48 -9.87
CA ARG A 608 -32.66 -0.23 -10.37
C ARG A 608 -31.45 0.71 -10.49
N ARG A 609 -30.27 0.22 -10.07
CA ARG A 609 -29.00 0.92 -10.16
C ARG A 609 -28.54 1.00 -11.62
N TYR A 610 -28.19 2.18 -12.08
CA TYR A 610 -27.44 2.37 -13.32
C TYR A 610 -25.94 2.31 -13.04
N PHE A 611 -25.22 1.55 -13.85
CA PHE A 611 -23.77 1.44 -13.86
C PHE A 611 -23.21 2.25 -15.03
N PHE A 612 -21.93 2.61 -14.93
CA PHE A 612 -21.27 3.51 -15.88
C PHE A 612 -20.00 2.91 -16.42
N LEU A 613 -19.73 3.17 -17.70
CA LEU A 613 -18.45 2.96 -18.35
C LEU A 613 -17.99 4.27 -18.99
N GLY A 614 -16.67 4.45 -19.03
CA GLY A 614 -16.01 5.67 -19.47
C GLY A 614 -15.15 6.30 -18.38
N GLY A 615 -14.07 6.95 -18.77
CA GLY A 615 -13.08 7.55 -17.88
C GLY A 615 -11.93 6.61 -17.47
N PRO A 616 -11.03 7.09 -16.59
CA PRO A 616 -9.71 6.48 -16.37
C PRO A 616 -9.73 5.10 -15.70
N LEU A 617 -10.83 4.73 -15.06
CA LEU A 617 -10.96 3.49 -14.27
C LEU A 617 -11.74 2.37 -14.97
N THR A 618 -12.36 2.65 -16.13
CA THR A 618 -13.18 1.68 -16.87
C THR A 618 -12.82 1.61 -18.35
N MET A 619 -13.29 2.56 -19.16
CA MET A 619 -13.04 2.64 -20.60
C MET A 619 -12.34 3.94 -20.93
N ARG A 620 -11.04 3.87 -21.17
CA ARG A 620 -10.15 5.06 -21.17
C ARG A 620 -10.25 5.90 -22.43
N GLY A 621 -10.67 5.32 -23.55
CA GLY A 621 -11.00 6.07 -24.77
C GLY A 621 -12.35 6.79 -24.72
N TYR A 622 -13.14 6.64 -23.65
CA TYR A 622 -14.48 7.22 -23.53
C TYR A 622 -14.53 8.25 -22.39
N ASP A 623 -15.39 9.26 -22.52
CA ASP A 623 -15.57 10.30 -21.52
C ASP A 623 -16.18 9.74 -20.23
N TYR A 624 -16.02 10.46 -19.12
CA TYR A 624 -16.53 10.05 -17.83
C TYR A 624 -18.06 9.86 -17.84
N LEU A 625 -18.54 8.69 -17.38
CA LEU A 625 -19.96 8.28 -17.35
C LEU A 625 -20.67 8.19 -18.70
N GLN A 626 -19.93 8.20 -19.81
CA GLN A 626 -20.51 8.29 -21.16
C GLN A 626 -21.47 7.15 -21.52
N LEU A 627 -21.18 5.91 -21.08
CA LEU A 627 -22.07 4.78 -21.25
C LEU A 627 -22.75 4.49 -19.92
N SER A 628 -24.08 4.35 -19.91
CA SER A 628 -24.81 3.95 -18.70
C SER A 628 -25.94 2.97 -18.94
N GLY A 629 -26.18 2.08 -17.98
CA GLY A 629 -27.29 1.13 -18.05
C GLY A 629 -27.46 0.29 -16.79
N PRO A 630 -28.62 -0.35 -16.60
CA PRO A 630 -28.88 -1.21 -15.44
C PRO A 630 -28.15 -2.55 -15.51
N ARG A 631 -27.51 -2.86 -16.64
CA ARG A 631 -26.65 -4.03 -16.84
C ARG A 631 -25.37 -3.60 -17.53
N MET A 632 -24.26 -4.20 -17.13
CA MET A 632 -22.91 -3.82 -17.55
C MET A 632 -22.02 -5.06 -17.68
N LEU A 633 -21.17 -5.04 -18.71
CA LEU A 633 -19.98 -5.87 -18.83
C LEU A 633 -18.78 -4.97 -19.16
N LEU A 634 -17.63 -5.27 -18.58
CA LEU A 634 -16.37 -4.61 -18.89
C LEU A 634 -15.24 -5.64 -18.93
N PHE A 635 -14.31 -5.46 -19.86
CA PHE A 635 -13.07 -6.18 -19.97
C PHE A 635 -11.93 -5.18 -20.17
N ASN A 636 -10.87 -5.31 -19.37
CA ASN A 636 -9.64 -4.55 -19.55
C ASN A 636 -8.46 -5.52 -19.67
N ALA A 637 -7.56 -5.23 -20.60
CA ALA A 637 -6.24 -5.82 -20.67
C ALA A 637 -5.21 -4.69 -20.64
N GLU A 638 -4.23 -4.80 -19.74
CA GLU A 638 -3.19 -3.79 -19.57
C GLU A 638 -1.82 -4.47 -19.47
N TYR A 639 -0.93 -4.12 -20.38
CA TYR A 639 0.46 -4.55 -20.37
C TYR A 639 1.34 -3.42 -19.84
N ARG A 640 2.08 -3.69 -18.77
CA ARG A 640 2.94 -2.75 -18.06
C ARG A 640 4.39 -3.12 -18.28
N PHE A 641 5.23 -2.14 -18.60
CA PHE A 641 6.64 -2.33 -18.92
C PHE A 641 7.51 -1.19 -18.38
N PRO A 642 8.80 -1.43 -18.09
CA PRO A 642 9.70 -0.36 -17.69
C PRO A 642 10.05 0.49 -18.91
N LEU A 643 9.95 1.81 -18.80
CA LEU A 643 10.27 2.74 -19.90
C LEU A 643 11.65 3.38 -19.67
N ILE A 644 11.87 3.97 -18.49
CA ILE A 644 13.15 4.58 -18.10
C ILE A 644 13.46 4.24 -16.64
N ASP A 645 14.62 3.65 -16.38
CA ASP A 645 15.02 3.24 -15.04
C ASP A 645 15.35 4.43 -14.14
N ALA A 646 16.13 5.37 -14.67
CA ALA A 646 16.45 6.61 -13.99
C ALA A 646 16.78 7.74 -14.97
N ILE A 647 16.32 8.94 -14.64
CA ILE A 647 16.81 10.20 -15.21
C ILE A 647 17.45 10.96 -14.07
N ILE A 648 18.78 11.11 -14.09
CA ILE A 648 19.55 11.77 -13.03
C ILE A 648 20.08 13.10 -13.55
N PHE A 649 19.73 14.18 -12.86
CA PHE A 649 20.20 15.53 -13.10
C PHE A 649 21.39 15.84 -12.19
N GLY A 650 22.41 16.50 -12.73
CA GLY A 650 23.61 16.90 -11.96
C GLY A 650 23.49 18.26 -11.27
N TRP A 651 22.51 19.09 -11.64
CA TRP A 651 22.30 20.43 -11.11
C TRP A 651 20.80 20.77 -11.04
N PRO A 652 20.30 21.46 -9.99
CA PRO A 652 21.00 21.85 -8.75
C PRO A 652 21.05 20.68 -7.75
N GLY A 653 22.23 20.06 -7.58
CA GLY A 653 22.40 18.82 -6.81
C GLY A 653 22.13 17.55 -7.63
N ARG A 654 22.57 16.38 -7.13
CA ARG A 654 22.26 15.09 -7.75
C ARG A 654 20.87 14.65 -7.33
N TRP A 655 19.89 14.88 -8.18
CA TRP A 655 18.51 14.41 -8.00
C TRP A 655 18.01 13.80 -9.29
N GLY A 656 16.93 13.03 -9.24
CA GLY A 656 16.45 12.35 -10.43
C GLY A 656 15.15 11.59 -10.20
N PHE A 657 14.54 11.20 -11.31
CA PHE A 657 13.36 10.34 -11.32
C PHE A 657 13.79 8.90 -11.54
N ARG A 658 13.12 7.96 -10.88
CA ARG A 658 13.37 6.53 -11.02
C ARG A 658 12.06 5.79 -11.30
N ASN A 659 12.15 4.59 -11.83
CA ASN A 659 11.01 3.68 -12.04
C ASN A 659 9.90 4.28 -12.92
N ILE A 660 10.29 4.95 -14.01
CA ILE A 660 9.35 5.45 -15.00
C ILE A 660 8.89 4.26 -15.86
N GLY A 661 7.59 4.02 -15.91
CA GLY A 661 7.04 2.91 -16.68
C GLY A 661 5.97 3.35 -17.68
N GLY A 662 5.75 2.47 -18.65
CA GLY A 662 4.74 2.62 -19.68
C GLY A 662 3.65 1.56 -19.54
N THR A 663 2.49 1.88 -20.08
CA THR A 663 1.39 0.94 -20.24
C THR A 663 0.89 0.93 -21.68
N PHE A 664 0.51 -0.25 -22.16
CA PHE A 664 -0.39 -0.43 -23.28
C PHE A 664 -1.69 -1.01 -22.74
N PHE A 665 -2.82 -0.56 -23.25
CA PHE A 665 -4.09 -1.11 -22.82
C PHE A 665 -5.10 -1.30 -23.95
N LEU A 666 -6.04 -2.20 -23.70
CA LEU A 666 -7.20 -2.50 -24.53
C LEU A 666 -8.40 -2.68 -23.60
N ASP A 667 -9.43 -1.87 -23.81
CA ASP A 667 -10.65 -1.87 -23.04
C ASP A 667 -11.84 -2.20 -23.94
N SER A 668 -12.81 -2.95 -23.41
CA SER A 668 -14.05 -3.28 -24.11
C SER A 668 -15.20 -3.41 -23.13
N GLY A 669 -16.32 -2.78 -23.42
CA GLY A 669 -17.45 -2.76 -22.50
C GLY A 669 -18.80 -2.61 -23.18
N SER A 670 -19.85 -3.00 -22.46
CA SER A 670 -21.23 -3.00 -22.93
C SER A 670 -22.17 -2.64 -21.79
N VAL A 671 -23.15 -1.79 -22.08
CA VAL A 671 -24.27 -1.46 -21.19
C VAL A 671 -25.58 -1.73 -21.91
N TRP A 672 -26.57 -2.29 -21.21
CA TRP A 672 -27.87 -2.61 -21.81
C TRP A 672 -29.01 -2.72 -20.79
N GLY A 673 -30.24 -2.75 -21.33
CA GLY A 673 -31.49 -2.71 -20.57
C GLY A 673 -32.30 -1.44 -20.85
N GLU A 674 -33.55 -1.42 -20.40
CA GLU A 674 -34.42 -0.24 -20.56
C GLU A 674 -33.83 0.97 -19.82
N GLY A 675 -33.85 2.13 -20.47
CA GLY A 675 -33.23 3.36 -19.97
C GLY A 675 -31.71 3.43 -20.15
N SER A 676 -31.07 2.41 -20.76
CA SER A 676 -29.65 2.51 -21.11
C SER A 676 -29.43 3.67 -22.05
N TYR A 677 -28.43 4.47 -21.72
CA TYR A 677 -28.17 5.72 -22.41
C TYR A 677 -26.70 5.83 -22.78
N LEU A 678 -26.48 6.46 -23.92
CA LEU A 678 -25.18 6.73 -24.48
C LEU A 678 -25.13 8.23 -24.72
N ASP A 679 -24.27 8.93 -23.99
CA ASP A 679 -24.06 10.34 -24.27
C ASP A 679 -23.53 10.51 -25.70
N PRO A 680 -24.09 11.44 -26.48
CA PRO A 680 -23.63 11.67 -27.84
C PRO A 680 -22.21 12.22 -27.80
N VAL A 681 -21.25 11.36 -28.11
CA VAL A 681 -19.90 11.78 -28.50
C VAL A 681 -19.84 11.77 -30.02
N PRO A 682 -19.17 12.74 -30.66
CA PRO A 682 -18.83 12.70 -32.08
C PRO A 682 -17.76 11.62 -32.35
N SER A 683 -17.98 10.40 -31.87
CA SER A 683 -17.18 9.23 -32.20
C SER A 683 -17.73 8.69 -33.52
N LEU A 684 -16.94 8.80 -34.59
CA LEU A 684 -17.23 8.14 -35.88
C LEU A 684 -17.19 6.60 -35.79
N VAL A 685 -16.82 6.07 -34.62
CA VAL A 685 -16.61 4.66 -34.35
C VAL A 685 -17.90 4.05 -33.83
N LYS A 686 -18.39 3.00 -34.52
CA LYS A 686 -19.61 2.30 -34.13
C LYS A 686 -19.29 1.12 -33.22
N PRO A 687 -20.14 0.80 -32.22
CA PRO A 687 -19.95 -0.39 -31.42
C PRO A 687 -20.06 -1.66 -32.28
N ARG A 688 -19.28 -2.69 -31.93
CA ARG A 688 -19.43 -4.02 -32.54
C ARG A 688 -20.57 -4.76 -31.85
N VAL A 689 -21.42 -5.42 -32.64
CA VAL A 689 -22.50 -6.25 -32.11
C VAL A 689 -22.01 -7.69 -31.98
N ILE A 690 -21.96 -8.21 -30.76
CA ILE A 690 -21.55 -9.59 -30.47
C ILE A 690 -22.67 -10.23 -29.65
N SER A 691 -23.27 -11.31 -30.17
CA SER A 691 -24.39 -12.01 -29.53
C SER A 691 -25.56 -11.07 -29.12
N GLY A 692 -25.83 -10.06 -29.95
CA GLY A 692 -26.89 -9.07 -29.71
C GLY A 692 -26.54 -7.93 -28.75
N LEU A 693 -25.36 -7.94 -28.13
CA LEU A 693 -24.86 -6.86 -27.27
C LEU A 693 -23.94 -5.91 -28.04
N LYS A 694 -24.03 -4.61 -27.75
CA LYS A 694 -23.18 -3.57 -28.33
C LYS A 694 -21.92 -3.40 -27.48
N PHE A 695 -20.78 -3.84 -27.99
CA PHE A 695 -19.48 -3.63 -27.38
C PHE A 695 -18.80 -2.38 -27.95
N TYR A 696 -18.54 -1.45 -27.05
CA TYR A 696 -17.67 -0.31 -27.26
C TYR A 696 -16.26 -0.73 -26.91
N SER A 697 -15.25 -0.26 -27.63
CA SER A 697 -13.86 -0.63 -27.37
C SER A 697 -12.93 0.55 -27.58
N ASP A 698 -11.79 0.51 -26.89
CA ASP A 698 -10.71 1.47 -27.03
C ASP A 698 -9.37 0.81 -26.74
N PHE A 699 -8.31 1.41 -27.25
CA PHE A 699 -6.94 1.03 -26.92
C PHE A 699 -6.14 2.28 -26.60
N GLY A 700 -5.01 2.12 -25.96
CA GLY A 700 -4.19 3.27 -25.68
C GLY A 700 -2.85 2.99 -25.03
N VAL A 701 -2.21 4.09 -24.68
CA VAL A 701 -0.90 4.12 -24.05
C VAL A 701 -0.96 4.95 -22.80
N GLY A 702 -0.19 4.55 -21.80
CA GLY A 702 -0.03 5.32 -20.58
C GLY A 702 1.43 5.41 -20.16
N PHE A 703 1.65 6.36 -19.29
CA PHE A 703 2.93 6.68 -18.68
C PHE A 703 2.68 6.89 -17.19
N TYR A 704 3.53 6.31 -16.36
CA TYR A 704 3.51 6.56 -14.93
C TYR A 704 4.91 6.85 -14.40
N MET A 705 4.97 7.73 -13.42
CA MET A 705 6.22 8.15 -12.78
C MET A 705 5.99 8.41 -11.30
N ASN A 706 6.87 7.85 -10.47
CA ASN A 706 6.84 8.01 -9.03
C ASN A 706 7.68 9.23 -8.61
N PHE A 707 7.05 10.22 -7.96
CA PHE A 707 7.65 11.41 -7.35
C PHE A 707 7.73 11.27 -5.82
N GLY A 708 8.10 10.10 -5.32
CA GLY A 708 8.08 9.79 -3.89
C GLY A 708 6.65 9.52 -3.40
N TYR A 709 6.02 10.52 -2.80
CA TYR A 709 4.66 10.41 -2.23
C TYR A 709 3.54 10.64 -3.26
N LEU A 710 3.88 11.20 -4.42
CA LEU A 710 2.94 11.45 -5.51
C LEU A 710 3.27 10.55 -6.69
N ILE A 711 2.25 9.93 -7.28
CA ILE A 711 2.39 9.22 -8.53
C ILE A 711 1.70 10.03 -9.62
N LEU A 712 2.45 10.33 -10.67
CA LEU A 712 1.91 10.86 -11.90
C LEU A 712 1.46 9.69 -12.77
N ASN A 713 0.22 9.74 -13.24
CA ASN A 713 -0.31 8.81 -14.20
C ASN A 713 -0.96 9.61 -15.35
N PHE A 714 -0.48 9.38 -16.56
CA PHE A 714 -0.98 10.02 -17.77
C PHE A 714 -1.34 8.95 -18.79
N GLN A 715 -2.54 9.02 -19.34
CA GLN A 715 -3.06 8.00 -20.26
C GLN A 715 -3.74 8.67 -21.45
N ILE A 716 -3.56 8.07 -22.62
CA ILE A 716 -4.24 8.46 -23.85
C ILE A 716 -4.97 7.24 -24.36
N GLY A 717 -6.29 7.32 -24.51
CA GLY A 717 -7.13 6.27 -25.06
C GLY A 717 -7.81 6.71 -26.34
N TRP A 718 -7.95 5.80 -27.30
CA TRP A 718 -8.65 6.04 -28.56
C TRP A 718 -9.80 5.03 -28.73
N PRO A 719 -11.06 5.50 -28.89
CA PRO A 719 -12.16 4.65 -29.33
C PRO A 719 -11.82 3.91 -30.60
N THR A 720 -12.20 2.64 -30.69
CA THR A 720 -11.96 1.81 -31.88
C THR A 720 -13.07 0.79 -32.13
N ASP A 721 -13.33 0.52 -33.40
CA ASP A 721 -14.11 -0.65 -33.85
C ASP A 721 -13.17 -1.68 -34.52
N PHE A 722 -11.86 -1.55 -34.29
CA PHE A 722 -10.76 -2.28 -34.90
C PHE A 722 -10.62 -2.11 -36.41
N SER A 723 -11.40 -1.22 -37.02
CA SER A 723 -11.28 -0.81 -38.44
C SER A 723 -11.04 0.70 -38.56
N ARG A 724 -11.61 1.48 -37.65
CA ARG A 724 -11.48 2.94 -37.52
C ARG A 724 -11.13 3.29 -36.08
N THR A 725 -10.44 4.41 -35.95
CA THR A 725 -10.02 4.98 -34.67
C THR A 725 -10.65 6.36 -34.53
N GLY A 726 -11.22 6.65 -33.36
CA GLY A 726 -11.78 7.95 -33.01
C GLY A 726 -10.74 8.93 -32.50
N ASP A 727 -11.21 10.09 -32.04
CA ASP A 727 -10.33 11.10 -31.44
C ASP A 727 -9.80 10.64 -30.06
N PRO A 728 -8.57 11.04 -29.69
CA PRO A 728 -7.99 10.69 -28.40
C PRO A 728 -8.71 11.34 -27.22
N VAL A 729 -8.83 10.58 -26.13
CA VAL A 729 -9.22 11.07 -24.80
C VAL A 729 -7.99 11.02 -23.88
N PHE A 730 -7.77 12.10 -23.13
CA PHE A 730 -6.61 12.28 -22.27
C PHE A 730 -7.01 12.23 -20.80
N HIS A 731 -6.31 11.42 -20.03
CA HIS A 731 -6.46 11.33 -18.57
C HIS A 731 -5.17 11.71 -17.88
N PHE A 732 -5.27 12.58 -16.87
CA PHE A 732 -4.14 13.00 -16.05
C PHE A 732 -4.50 12.89 -14.57
N PHE A 733 -3.60 12.26 -13.81
CA PHE A 733 -3.70 12.11 -12.37
C PHE A 733 -2.35 12.40 -11.71
N LEU A 734 -2.37 13.19 -10.64
CA LEU A 734 -1.23 13.40 -9.77
C LEU A 734 -1.69 13.30 -8.31
N GLY A 735 -1.24 12.26 -7.64
CA GLY A 735 -1.65 11.97 -6.26
C GLY A 735 -1.17 10.59 -5.80
N PRO A 736 -1.56 10.17 -4.59
CA PRO A 736 -1.37 8.79 -4.18
C PRO A 736 -2.24 7.87 -5.05
N MET A 737 -1.63 6.90 -5.75
CA MET A 737 -2.38 5.80 -6.36
C MET A 737 -2.44 4.63 -5.37
N PHE A 738 -3.64 4.05 -5.19
CA PHE A 738 -3.87 2.86 -4.37
C PHE A 738 -4.27 1.66 -5.24
#